data_AF-A0AAD9TV27-F1
#
_entry.id   AF-A0AAD9TV27-F1
#
_cell.length_a   1.000
_cell.length_b   1.000
_cell.length_c   1.000
_cell.angle_alpha   90.00
_cell.angle_beta   90.00
_cell.angle_gamma   90.00
#
_symmetry.space_group_name_H-M   'P 1'
#
loop_
_entity.id
_entity.type
_entity.pdbx_description
1 polymer ?
#
loop_
_entity_poly.entity_id
_entity_poly.type
_entity_poly.pdbx_seq_one_letter_code
_entity_poly.pdbx_strand_id
1 'polypeptide(L)'
;MQRISLVCCSSNQLFLSPNYHSSPHPPLPNRFSRSSSAQLRFSSLQNHRHALSPLYTSATQEIVETSTSGSEFVVVGYLSSVHGLQGEICVKPSTDFPELRFSNPGRRWLRQQILGSETIQEVELIEGREHYGQKCWILAFDGIDTVDQARPLVGSTLLAREGDRPELENGEFYTRDLVGMKVVLKENGELVGTVVNVFNSGASDLLHVMLHSSVNMPDGNGKAKSAETDVSCHLVWVPFVEEIVPNVDMNRREMLITPPKGLLELNIRTDQRSKKERRQLEWKERKKFQKRLIAAKKKLCEMEQQHVFHGFRFGEKSQTSLLADQIVSVNSKLLQHVLQNIKIPSKRSNVTELINATRSKLMRSTLKISKGCLTPCASEEKVGAHFSLQEKGHHLVSKGKIAMVLVINDSEKQGSGCDPDSVGFGNIKHKPSAVLQTLFCDDQRFVKTEDRASVPLVLVCPAYEIQTLEKLFLNNDYFAFDSKKVWFLEEEKLPVVSNSPEEQKSYKILMKSPWDILQTPVGSGGVISLLSSHNILENLNELGVEYIEICTTSERHIDWNPVLPGFVNSCGADIGIQISEERQNFEENFNMIFSMDFMKKVTKQNNNFEFDAILKSNSHVEKVDKEWIDIIPSSPNSLEFRSSIYSCLNVCDLNKVCVMEIE
;
A
#
# COMPACT_ATOMS: atom_id res chain seq x y z
N MET A 1 1.27 -42.47 -3.72
CA MET A 1 1.36 -41.89 -2.35
C MET A 1 2.78 -42.09 -1.88
N GLN A 2 3.56 -41.03 -1.77
CA GLN A 2 4.84 -41.11 -1.07
C GLN A 2 4.57 -41.24 0.43
N ARG A 3 5.29 -42.14 1.11
CA ARG A 3 5.20 -42.33 2.56
C ARG A 3 6.59 -42.34 3.16
N ILE A 4 6.74 -41.81 4.35
CA ILE A 4 8.02 -41.83 5.05
C ILE A 4 7.94 -42.89 6.16
N SER A 5 8.86 -43.85 6.12
CA SER A 5 8.97 -44.93 7.10
C SER A 5 10.03 -44.58 8.14
N LEU A 6 9.74 -44.87 9.40
CA LEU A 6 10.64 -44.65 10.53
C LEU A 6 11.27 -45.97 10.96
N VAL A 7 12.58 -45.95 11.26
CA VAL A 7 13.24 -47.05 11.99
C VAL A 7 13.10 -46.87 13.52
N CYS A 8 12.87 -45.63 13.99
CA CYS A 8 12.58 -45.26 15.37
C CYS A 8 11.47 -44.21 15.41
N CYS A 9 10.52 -44.30 16.34
CA CYS A 9 9.50 -43.28 16.56
C CYS A 9 9.48 -42.82 18.03
N SER A 10 9.49 -41.49 18.25
CA SER A 10 9.02 -40.84 19.48
C SER A 10 8.10 -39.68 19.13
N SER A 11 6.84 -39.74 19.56
CA SER A 11 5.99 -38.57 19.73
C SER A 11 5.02 -38.80 20.90
N ASN A 12 5.16 -37.98 21.95
CA ASN A 12 4.25 -37.94 23.09
C ASN A 12 2.99 -37.14 22.72
N GLN A 13 1.81 -37.76 22.82
CA GLN A 13 0.53 -37.05 22.92
C GLN A 13 -0.07 -37.26 24.31
N LEU A 14 -0.15 -36.16 25.07
CA LEU A 14 -0.96 -36.04 26.28
C LEU A 14 -2.44 -35.99 25.88
N PHE A 15 -3.22 -36.98 26.31
CA PHE A 15 -4.68 -36.91 26.27
C PHE A 15 -5.21 -36.24 27.54
N LEU A 16 -5.82 -35.06 27.37
CA LEU A 16 -6.82 -34.51 28.27
C LEU A 16 -8.18 -35.12 27.91
N SER A 17 -8.94 -35.58 28.91
CA SER A 17 -10.34 -35.99 28.75
C SER A 17 -11.29 -34.97 29.42
N PRO A 18 -12.53 -34.81 28.92
CA PRO A 18 -13.47 -33.76 29.32
C PRO A 18 -14.53 -34.26 30.32
N ASN A 19 -15.09 -33.32 31.11
CA ASN A 19 -16.53 -33.13 31.40
C ASN A 19 -16.73 -32.36 32.73
N TYR A 20 -17.50 -31.27 32.71
CA TYR A 20 -18.84 -31.18 33.34
C TYR A 20 -19.41 -29.74 33.26
N HIS A 21 -20.53 -29.66 32.53
CA HIS A 21 -21.71 -28.81 32.63
C HIS A 21 -21.81 -27.62 33.63
N SER A 22 -22.05 -26.45 33.02
CA SER A 22 -23.12 -25.45 33.26
C SER A 22 -23.49 -24.99 34.69
N SER A 23 -23.30 -23.69 34.92
CA SER A 23 -24.01 -22.84 35.90
C SER A 23 -25.50 -22.66 35.58
N PRO A 24 -26.32 -22.17 36.54
CA PRO A 24 -26.72 -20.76 36.43
C PRO A 24 -26.79 -19.97 37.77
N HIS A 25 -26.94 -18.67 37.58
CA HIS A 25 -26.79 -17.49 38.46
C HIS A 25 -27.71 -17.34 39.71
N PRO A 26 -27.43 -16.35 40.59
CA PRO A 26 -28.05 -16.12 41.91
C PRO A 26 -29.12 -14.99 41.92
N PRO A 27 -29.65 -14.63 43.11
CA PRO A 27 -30.03 -13.24 43.37
C PRO A 27 -29.54 -12.67 44.74
N LEU A 28 -28.88 -11.48 44.68
CA LEU A 28 -29.02 -10.20 45.45
C LEU A 28 -29.56 -10.14 46.91
N PRO A 29 -29.49 -9.00 47.68
CA PRO A 29 -28.70 -7.73 47.60
C PRO A 29 -28.17 -7.16 48.98
N ASN A 30 -27.69 -5.89 48.95
CA ASN A 30 -27.57 -4.86 50.03
C ASN A 30 -26.30 -4.88 50.91
N ARG A 31 -25.67 -3.77 51.37
CA ARG A 31 -25.85 -2.30 51.30
C ARG A 31 -24.64 -1.62 52.00
N PHE A 32 -24.39 -0.32 51.70
CA PHE A 32 -23.63 0.70 52.49
C PHE A 32 -22.10 0.50 52.67
N SER A 33 -21.21 1.50 52.79
CA SER A 33 -21.24 2.97 52.74
C SER A 33 -19.80 3.51 52.86
N ARG A 34 -19.53 4.67 52.23
CA ARG A 34 -18.67 5.81 52.65
C ARG A 34 -17.34 5.55 53.40
N SER A 35 -16.24 6.07 52.86
CA SER A 35 -15.60 7.36 53.27
C SER A 35 -14.07 7.38 53.13
N SER A 36 -13.61 8.58 52.83
CA SER A 36 -12.28 9.18 52.74
C SER A 36 -11.31 8.95 53.90
N SER A 37 -10.00 8.92 53.60
CA SER A 37 -9.01 9.84 54.21
C SER A 37 -7.62 9.68 53.58
N ALA A 38 -6.90 10.79 53.55
CA ALA A 38 -5.53 10.96 53.06
C ALA A 38 -4.56 11.14 54.24
N GLN A 39 -3.26 10.88 54.00
CA GLN A 39 -2.02 11.41 54.61
C GLN A 39 -0.98 10.27 54.79
N LEU A 40 0.09 10.23 54.00
CA LEU A 40 1.41 10.89 54.13
C LEU A 40 2.39 10.19 55.10
N ARG A 41 3.51 9.77 54.50
CA ARG A 41 4.93 9.94 54.91
C ARG A 41 5.72 8.82 55.64
N PHE A 42 6.80 8.46 54.93
CA PHE A 42 8.20 8.19 55.33
C PHE A 42 8.70 6.78 55.70
N SER A 43 9.63 6.33 54.84
CA SER A 43 10.90 5.61 55.05
C SER A 43 10.92 4.24 55.74
N SER A 44 11.28 3.22 54.95
CA SER A 44 12.11 2.10 55.40
C SER A 44 12.69 1.37 54.17
N LEU A 45 14.00 1.49 54.00
CA LEU A 45 14.81 0.64 53.11
C LEU A 45 14.71 -0.80 53.61
N GLN A 46 14.08 -1.68 52.83
CA GLN A 46 14.23 -3.12 52.97
C GLN A 46 14.45 -3.76 51.59
N ASN A 47 15.59 -4.43 51.49
CA ASN A 47 16.01 -5.30 50.40
C ASN A 47 14.94 -6.36 50.12
N HIS A 48 14.26 -6.26 48.98
CA HIS A 48 13.59 -7.40 48.37
C HIS A 48 14.11 -7.62 46.97
N ARG A 49 14.85 -8.74 46.86
CA ARG A 49 15.32 -9.37 45.64
C ARG A 49 14.19 -9.39 44.61
N HIS A 50 14.46 -8.87 43.43
CA HIS A 50 13.67 -9.13 42.24
C HIS A 50 13.64 -10.64 41.98
N ALA A 51 12.58 -11.31 42.42
CA ALA A 51 12.21 -12.63 41.90
C ALA A 51 11.57 -12.39 40.52
N LEU A 52 12.42 -12.21 39.51
CA LEU A 52 12.04 -12.40 38.12
C LEU A 52 11.95 -13.90 37.89
N SER A 53 10.74 -14.40 37.68
CA SER A 53 10.49 -15.75 37.20
C SER A 53 11.25 -15.95 35.88
N PRO A 54 12.18 -16.93 35.78
CA PRO A 54 12.69 -17.34 34.50
C PRO A 54 11.62 -18.23 33.86
N LEU A 55 10.76 -17.65 33.02
CA LEU A 55 10.12 -18.43 31.97
C LEU A 55 11.18 -18.71 30.90
N TYR A 56 12.07 -19.65 31.20
CA TYR A 56 12.87 -20.32 30.18
C TYR A 56 11.96 -21.34 29.52
N THR A 57 11.52 -20.98 28.32
CA THR A 57 10.92 -21.84 27.31
C THR A 57 11.78 -23.10 27.14
N SER A 58 11.31 -24.25 27.62
CA SER A 58 11.99 -25.54 27.55
C SER A 58 11.89 -26.22 26.17
N ALA A 59 11.70 -25.44 25.10
CA ALA A 59 11.45 -25.95 23.74
C ALA A 59 12.65 -25.81 22.79
N THR A 60 13.84 -25.46 23.31
CA THR A 60 15.04 -25.23 22.48
C THR A 60 16.20 -26.18 22.83
N GLN A 61 15.97 -27.19 23.68
CA GLN A 61 16.98 -28.18 24.07
C GLN A 61 16.78 -29.58 23.46
N GLU A 62 15.76 -29.80 22.62
CA GLU A 62 15.63 -31.01 21.79
C GLU A 62 16.13 -30.78 20.35
N ILE A 63 17.03 -29.81 20.17
CA ILE A 63 17.72 -29.56 18.91
C ILE A 63 19.17 -29.99 19.16
N VAL A 64 19.64 -30.92 18.33
CA VAL A 64 20.97 -31.57 18.34
C VAL A 64 21.03 -32.89 19.12
N GLU A 65 20.54 -33.98 18.51
CA GLU A 65 21.10 -35.33 18.75
C GLU A 65 20.95 -36.27 17.54
N THR A 66 20.92 -35.72 16.32
CA THR A 66 21.02 -36.51 15.08
C THR A 66 22.20 -36.09 14.21
N SER A 67 23.21 -35.43 14.80
CA SER A 67 24.51 -35.22 14.16
C SER A 67 25.42 -36.41 14.45
N THR A 68 25.52 -37.28 13.45
CA THR A 68 26.76 -38.00 13.10
C THR A 68 27.41 -38.79 14.23
N SER A 69 26.83 -39.95 14.54
CA SER A 69 27.57 -41.07 15.13
C SER A 69 27.01 -42.32 14.49
N GLY A 70 27.86 -43.05 13.75
CA GLY A 70 27.49 -44.35 13.18
C GLY A 70 27.30 -45.36 14.29
N SER A 71 26.19 -45.26 15.03
CA SER A 71 25.79 -46.30 15.94
C SER A 71 25.37 -47.50 15.10
N GLU A 72 26.10 -48.60 15.23
CA GLU A 72 25.81 -49.87 14.55
C GLU A 72 24.37 -50.36 14.81
N PHE A 73 23.72 -49.82 15.83
CA PHE A 73 22.40 -50.21 16.30
C PHE A 73 21.36 -49.09 16.23
N VAL A 74 20.12 -49.49 15.98
CA VAL A 74 18.93 -48.65 15.95
C VAL A 74 17.89 -49.19 16.93
N VAL A 75 17.22 -48.30 17.65
CA VAL A 75 16.18 -48.66 18.63
C VAL A 75 14.92 -49.14 17.93
N VAL A 76 14.45 -50.34 18.24
CA VAL A 76 13.23 -50.90 17.66
C VAL A 76 12.09 -51.06 18.66
N GLY A 77 12.36 -51.06 19.97
CA GLY A 77 11.32 -51.14 20.99
C GLY A 77 11.82 -50.99 22.43
N TYR A 78 10.89 -50.83 23.36
CA TYR A 78 11.18 -50.64 24.79
C TYR A 78 10.48 -51.69 25.62
N LEU A 79 11.23 -52.40 26.49
CA LEU A 79 10.68 -53.41 27.39
C LEU A 79 9.94 -52.71 28.54
N SER A 80 8.61 -52.81 28.57
CA SER A 80 7.76 -52.00 29.46
C SER A 80 7.36 -52.70 30.75
N SER A 81 7.10 -54.01 30.72
CA SER A 81 6.59 -54.77 31.87
C SER A 81 6.74 -56.27 31.66
N VAL A 82 6.76 -57.04 32.74
CA VAL A 82 6.66 -58.52 32.67
C VAL A 82 5.21 -58.93 32.40
N HIS A 83 5.02 -60.03 31.67
CA HIS A 83 3.74 -60.64 31.34
C HIS A 83 3.70 -62.09 31.84
N GLY A 84 2.59 -62.48 32.47
CA GLY A 84 2.41 -63.85 32.98
C GLY A 84 3.39 -64.26 34.08
N LEU A 85 3.50 -65.57 34.31
CA LEU A 85 4.40 -66.19 35.30
C LEU A 85 5.64 -66.84 34.65
N GLN A 86 5.65 -66.98 33.32
CA GLN A 86 6.66 -67.69 32.54
C GLN A 86 7.79 -66.78 32.01
N GLY A 87 8.05 -65.65 32.67
CA GLY A 87 9.14 -64.76 32.28
C GLY A 87 8.93 -63.95 30.99
N GLU A 88 7.74 -63.99 30.37
CA GLU A 88 7.44 -63.23 29.16
C GLU A 88 7.48 -61.71 29.43
N ILE A 89 7.80 -60.90 28.41
CA ILE A 89 7.98 -59.45 28.56
C ILE A 89 7.17 -58.69 27.51
N CYS A 90 6.42 -57.68 27.96
CA CYS A 90 5.76 -56.71 27.09
C CYS A 90 6.77 -55.69 26.54
N VAL A 91 6.78 -55.52 25.23
CA VAL A 91 7.59 -54.56 24.48
C VAL A 91 6.69 -53.56 23.77
N LYS A 92 6.95 -52.27 23.96
CA LYS A 92 6.32 -51.21 23.17
C LYS A 92 7.13 -51.01 21.88
N PRO A 93 6.52 -51.17 20.70
CA PRO A 93 7.20 -50.94 19.44
C PRO A 93 7.65 -49.48 19.31
N SER A 94 8.85 -49.27 18.79
CA SER A 94 9.34 -47.98 18.29
C SER A 94 9.70 -48.07 16.80
N THR A 95 9.26 -49.14 16.12
CA THR A 95 9.50 -49.44 14.70
C THR A 95 8.18 -49.55 13.96
N ASP A 96 8.18 -49.20 12.67
CA ASP A 96 7.02 -49.39 11.78
C ASP A 96 6.87 -50.84 11.30
N PHE A 97 7.85 -51.70 11.59
CA PHE A 97 7.86 -53.12 11.24
C PHE A 97 7.83 -54.04 12.47
N PRO A 98 6.87 -53.89 13.41
CA PRO A 98 6.90 -54.64 14.66
C PRO A 98 6.73 -56.15 14.44
N GLU A 99 5.87 -56.56 13.49
CA GLU A 99 5.64 -57.97 13.15
C GLU A 99 6.92 -58.65 12.68
N LEU A 100 7.66 -58.01 11.77
CA LEU A 100 8.94 -58.52 11.28
C LEU A 100 9.97 -58.66 12.41
N ARG A 101 9.99 -57.70 13.35
CA ARG A 101 10.98 -57.61 14.42
C ARG A 101 10.68 -58.52 15.60
N PHE A 102 9.42 -58.76 15.88
CA PHE A 102 8.97 -59.34 17.15
C PHE A 102 8.29 -60.69 16.99
N SER A 103 7.78 -61.07 15.82
CA SER A 103 7.16 -62.39 15.63
C SER A 103 8.18 -63.51 15.39
N ASN A 104 9.25 -63.20 14.67
CA ASN A 104 10.18 -64.23 14.18
C ASN A 104 11.27 -64.55 15.22
N PRO A 105 11.50 -65.82 15.58
CA PRO A 105 12.59 -66.20 16.48
C PRO A 105 13.97 -65.75 15.98
N GLY A 106 14.92 -65.58 16.90
CA GLY A 106 16.34 -65.38 16.59
C GLY A 106 17.02 -64.28 17.39
N ARG A 107 18.25 -63.96 17.00
CA ARG A 107 19.13 -63.03 17.73
C ARG A 107 18.59 -61.61 17.80
N ARG A 108 18.72 -60.98 18.97
CA ARG A 108 18.35 -59.60 19.26
C ARG A 108 19.39 -58.96 20.17
N TRP A 109 19.38 -57.63 20.24
CA TRP A 109 20.30 -56.87 21.10
C TRP A 109 19.51 -56.06 22.12
N LEU A 110 19.83 -56.20 23.39
CA LEU A 110 19.27 -55.40 24.47
C LEU A 110 20.31 -54.42 24.98
N ARG A 111 19.94 -53.14 25.00
CA ARG A 111 20.69 -52.09 25.68
C ARG A 111 20.13 -51.89 27.08
N GLN A 112 21.00 -52.06 28.08
CA GLN A 112 20.70 -51.83 29.48
C GLN A 112 21.63 -50.76 30.05
N GLN A 113 21.15 -50.02 31.05
CA GLN A 113 21.94 -49.06 31.78
C GLN A 113 22.19 -49.60 33.20
N ILE A 114 23.39 -50.10 33.44
CA ILE A 114 23.78 -50.75 34.70
C ILE A 114 24.87 -49.88 35.35
N LEU A 115 24.63 -49.39 36.57
CA LEU A 115 25.60 -48.58 37.34
C LEU A 115 26.13 -47.34 36.58
N GLY A 116 25.31 -46.76 35.69
CA GLY A 116 25.68 -45.59 34.89
C GLY A 116 26.49 -45.89 33.62
N SER A 117 26.81 -47.16 33.34
CA SER A 117 27.40 -47.61 32.08
C SER A 117 26.36 -48.26 31.18
N GLU A 118 26.42 -47.98 29.88
CA GLU A 118 25.60 -48.68 28.89
C GLU A 118 26.26 -50.01 28.50
N THR A 119 25.48 -51.09 28.50
CA THR A 119 25.90 -52.42 28.03
C THR A 119 24.91 -52.95 27.01
N ILE A 120 25.43 -53.43 25.87
CA ILE A 120 24.64 -54.11 24.84
C ILE A 120 24.87 -55.62 25.00
N GLN A 121 23.80 -56.36 25.25
CA GLN A 121 23.82 -57.81 25.39
C GLN A 121 23.04 -58.47 24.24
N GLU A 122 23.57 -59.56 23.71
CA GLU A 122 22.87 -60.42 22.77
C GLU A 122 21.89 -61.33 23.53
N VAL A 123 20.65 -61.41 23.04
CA VAL A 123 19.61 -62.30 23.55
C VAL A 123 18.93 -63.02 22.39
N GLU A 124 18.48 -64.24 22.62
CA GLU A 124 17.75 -65.02 21.61
C GLU A 124 16.24 -64.92 21.88
N LEU A 125 15.50 -64.42 20.90
CA LEU A 125 14.04 -64.38 20.93
C LEU A 125 13.51 -65.77 20.53
N ILE A 126 12.76 -66.42 21.40
CA ILE A 126 12.16 -67.73 21.14
C ILE A 126 10.80 -67.57 20.45
N GLU A 127 9.97 -66.69 20.97
CA GLU A 127 8.61 -66.46 20.48
C GLU A 127 8.23 -65.01 20.72
N GLY A 128 7.46 -64.42 19.81
CA GLY A 128 6.74 -63.19 20.12
C GLY A 128 5.41 -63.11 19.42
N ARG A 129 4.47 -62.45 20.11
CA ARG A 129 3.08 -62.31 19.65
C ARG A 129 2.53 -60.94 19.99
N GLU A 130 1.61 -60.47 19.18
CA GLU A 130 0.91 -59.22 19.45
C GLU A 130 -0.04 -59.38 20.65
N HIS A 131 -0.04 -58.40 21.56
CA HIS A 131 -1.01 -58.37 22.63
C HIS A 131 -2.31 -57.75 22.12
N TYR A 132 -3.28 -58.57 21.69
CA TYR A 132 -4.59 -58.07 21.24
C TYR A 132 -5.21 -57.10 22.27
N GLY A 133 -5.52 -55.88 21.84
CA GLY A 133 -6.10 -54.82 22.66
C GLY A 133 -5.11 -53.88 23.36
N GLN A 134 -3.80 -54.12 23.29
CA GLN A 134 -2.77 -53.18 23.76
C GLN A 134 -1.77 -52.91 22.63
N LYS A 135 -1.24 -51.68 22.53
CA LYS A 135 -0.17 -51.33 21.57
C LYS A 135 1.19 -51.85 22.04
N CYS A 136 1.30 -53.17 22.28
CA CYS A 136 2.53 -53.83 22.73
C CYS A 136 2.61 -55.28 22.24
N TRP A 137 3.82 -55.83 22.30
CA TRP A 137 4.17 -57.19 21.90
C TRP A 137 4.65 -57.98 23.10
N ILE A 138 4.23 -59.24 23.23
CA ILE A 138 4.73 -60.15 24.28
C ILE A 138 5.85 -60.97 23.68
N LEU A 139 7.04 -60.92 24.29
CA LEU A 139 8.24 -61.63 23.84
C LEU A 139 8.69 -62.63 24.91
N ALA A 140 9.13 -63.82 24.47
CA ALA A 140 9.81 -64.82 25.27
C ALA A 140 11.27 -64.95 24.80
N PHE A 141 12.21 -64.82 25.72
CA PHE A 141 13.64 -64.87 25.44
C PHE A 141 14.27 -66.14 26.04
N ASP A 142 15.28 -66.67 25.38
CA ASP A 142 16.00 -67.85 25.87
C ASP A 142 16.68 -67.58 27.23
N GLY A 143 16.50 -68.52 28.16
CA GLY A 143 17.02 -68.44 29.53
C GLY A 143 16.24 -67.55 30.50
N ILE A 144 15.07 -67.02 30.13
CA ILE A 144 14.21 -66.18 30.99
C ILE A 144 12.83 -66.84 31.13
N ASP A 145 12.70 -67.75 32.09
CA ASP A 145 11.50 -68.56 32.31
C ASP A 145 10.67 -68.12 33.53
N THR A 146 11.18 -67.17 34.31
CA THR A 146 10.56 -66.72 35.56
C THR A 146 10.43 -65.21 35.65
N VAL A 147 9.42 -64.75 36.39
CA VAL A 147 9.17 -63.31 36.62
C VAL A 147 10.39 -62.61 37.24
N ASP A 148 11.11 -63.28 38.14
CA ASP A 148 12.29 -62.70 38.81
C ASP A 148 13.49 -62.55 37.86
N GLN A 149 13.59 -63.39 36.82
CA GLN A 149 14.59 -63.23 35.75
C GLN A 149 14.20 -62.14 34.75
N ALA A 150 12.91 -61.93 34.51
CA ALA A 150 12.40 -60.94 33.55
C ALA A 150 12.41 -59.50 34.11
N ARG A 151 12.16 -59.33 35.42
CA ARG A 151 12.10 -58.01 36.08
C ARG A 151 13.33 -57.12 35.82
N PRO A 152 14.58 -57.60 35.91
CA PRO A 152 15.77 -56.80 35.62
C PRO A 152 15.86 -56.28 34.18
N LEU A 153 15.14 -56.90 33.23
CA LEU A 153 15.16 -56.50 31.82
C LEU A 153 14.15 -55.40 31.51
N VAL A 154 13.18 -55.16 32.39
CA VAL A 154 12.21 -54.06 32.22
C VAL A 154 12.94 -52.72 32.29
N GLY A 155 12.65 -51.83 31.32
CA GLY A 155 13.37 -50.57 31.12
C GLY A 155 14.50 -50.65 30.08
N SER A 156 14.85 -51.86 29.62
CA SER A 156 15.85 -52.04 28.56
C SER A 156 15.29 -51.65 27.19
N THR A 157 16.19 -51.27 26.28
CA THR A 157 15.84 -50.95 24.89
C THR A 157 16.23 -52.09 23.96
N LEU A 158 15.31 -52.55 23.13
CA LEU A 158 15.58 -53.51 22.07
C LEU A 158 16.15 -52.80 20.85
N LEU A 159 17.24 -53.35 20.31
CA LEU A 159 18.02 -52.79 19.22
C LEU A 159 18.06 -53.76 18.02
N ALA A 160 18.16 -53.20 16.82
CA ALA A 160 18.48 -53.91 15.57
C ALA A 160 19.75 -53.32 14.95
N ARG A 161 20.50 -54.12 14.19
CA ARG A 161 21.66 -53.61 13.45
C ARG A 161 21.21 -52.72 12.30
N GLU A 162 21.98 -51.68 12.02
CA GLU A 162 21.72 -50.72 10.94
C GLU A 162 21.71 -51.38 9.55
N GLY A 163 22.51 -52.44 9.35
CA GLY A 163 22.54 -53.20 8.10
C GLY A 163 21.36 -54.15 7.88
N ASP A 164 20.46 -54.30 8.86
CA ASP A 164 19.31 -55.21 8.80
C ASP A 164 18.01 -54.47 8.46
N ARG A 165 18.10 -53.35 7.73
CA ARG A 165 16.94 -52.55 7.29
C ARG A 165 16.11 -53.33 6.25
N PRO A 166 14.78 -53.43 6.43
CA PRO A 166 13.91 -54.02 5.42
C PRO A 166 13.96 -53.26 4.09
N GLU A 167 13.71 -53.97 2.98
CA GLU A 167 13.44 -53.29 1.71
C GLU A 167 12.08 -52.59 1.78
N LEU A 168 12.04 -51.32 1.36
CA LEU A 168 10.83 -50.50 1.33
C LEU A 168 10.13 -50.63 -0.02
N GLU A 169 8.82 -50.36 -0.05
CA GLU A 169 8.06 -50.30 -1.30
C GLU A 169 8.44 -49.07 -2.15
N ASN A 170 8.12 -49.11 -3.45
CA ASN A 170 8.38 -47.97 -4.34
C ASN A 170 7.62 -46.72 -3.88
N GLY A 171 8.37 -45.65 -3.60
CA GLY A 171 7.81 -44.39 -3.09
C GLY A 171 7.81 -44.28 -1.57
N GLU A 172 8.35 -45.27 -0.87
CA GLU A 172 8.62 -45.20 0.57
C GLU A 172 10.08 -44.85 0.84
N PHE A 173 10.32 -43.99 1.83
CA PHE A 173 11.66 -43.49 2.15
C PHE A 173 11.89 -43.50 3.65
N TYR A 174 13.10 -43.83 4.09
CA TYR A 174 13.46 -43.65 5.49
C TYR A 174 13.65 -42.17 5.84
N THR A 175 13.03 -41.72 6.94
CA THR A 175 13.17 -40.34 7.44
C THR A 175 14.63 -39.90 7.55
N ARG A 176 15.49 -40.78 8.06
CA ARG A 176 16.92 -40.50 8.24
C ARG A 176 17.66 -40.24 6.93
N ASP A 177 17.24 -40.92 5.86
CA ASP A 177 17.93 -40.82 4.58
C ASP A 177 17.53 -39.53 3.84
N LEU A 178 16.33 -38.99 4.13
CA LEU A 178 15.85 -37.71 3.62
C LEU A 178 16.52 -36.49 4.27
N VAL A 179 16.97 -36.61 5.51
CA VAL A 179 17.67 -35.52 6.21
C VAL A 179 19.04 -35.28 5.56
N GLY A 180 19.33 -34.01 5.26
CA GLY A 180 20.54 -33.58 4.56
C GLY A 180 20.47 -33.65 3.04
N MET A 181 19.33 -34.05 2.45
CA MET A 181 19.13 -33.99 1.00
C MET A 181 19.01 -32.53 0.53
N LYS A 182 19.55 -32.26 -0.67
CA LYS A 182 19.40 -30.96 -1.34
C LYS A 182 18.03 -30.85 -1.98
N VAL A 183 17.41 -29.69 -1.83
CA VAL A 183 16.10 -29.37 -2.39
C VAL A 183 16.29 -28.46 -3.59
N VAL A 184 15.82 -28.88 -4.75
CA VAL A 184 16.02 -28.19 -6.04
C VAL A 184 14.67 -27.95 -6.72
N LEU A 185 14.49 -26.79 -7.34
CA LEU A 185 13.27 -26.45 -8.05
C LEU A 185 13.23 -27.17 -9.41
N LYS A 186 12.15 -27.87 -9.71
CA LYS A 186 12.02 -28.64 -10.96
C LYS A 186 11.99 -27.76 -12.22
N GLU A 187 11.45 -26.54 -12.13
CA GLU A 187 11.24 -25.66 -13.28
C GLU A 187 12.54 -25.11 -13.88
N ASN A 188 13.48 -24.70 -13.03
CA ASN A 188 14.70 -24.01 -13.43
C ASN A 188 16.00 -24.70 -12.93
N GLY A 189 15.90 -25.77 -12.14
CA GLY A 189 17.05 -26.47 -11.57
C GLY A 189 17.76 -25.71 -10.45
N GLU A 190 17.13 -24.68 -9.89
CA GLU A 190 17.74 -23.83 -8.86
C GLU A 190 17.79 -24.52 -7.49
N LEU A 191 18.91 -24.40 -6.79
CA LEU A 191 19.05 -24.90 -5.43
C LEU A 191 18.25 -24.03 -4.46
N VAL A 192 17.21 -24.62 -3.88
CA VAL A 192 16.33 -23.96 -2.90
C VAL A 192 16.93 -24.06 -1.50
N GLY A 193 17.46 -25.22 -1.12
CA GLY A 193 17.93 -25.42 0.24
C GLY A 193 18.34 -26.85 0.59
N THR A 194 18.35 -27.17 1.87
CA THR A 194 18.68 -28.51 2.39
C THR A 194 17.65 -28.94 3.44
N VAL A 195 17.23 -30.20 3.41
CA VAL A 195 16.33 -30.77 4.41
C VAL A 195 17.04 -30.89 5.75
N VAL A 196 16.50 -30.27 6.79
CA VAL A 196 17.05 -30.28 8.15
C VAL A 196 16.34 -31.30 9.03
N ASN A 197 15.04 -31.49 8.81
CA ASN A 197 14.23 -32.42 9.59
C ASN A 197 12.95 -32.82 8.81
N VAL A 198 12.27 -33.85 9.29
CA VAL A 198 11.00 -34.36 8.76
C VAL A 198 10.04 -34.59 9.92
N PHE A 199 8.82 -34.09 9.80
CA PHE A 199 7.80 -34.16 10.84
C PHE A 199 6.55 -34.86 10.33
N ASN A 200 6.05 -35.85 11.07
CA ASN A 200 4.78 -36.49 10.77
C ASN A 200 3.63 -35.68 11.40
N SER A 201 2.76 -35.10 10.56
CA SER A 201 1.62 -34.30 11.03
C SER A 201 0.32 -35.10 11.18
N GLY A 202 0.37 -36.43 11.00
CA GLY A 202 -0.78 -37.34 10.99
C GLY A 202 -1.53 -37.38 9.65
N ALA A 203 -1.58 -36.28 8.90
CA ALA A 203 -2.19 -36.23 7.57
C ALA A 203 -1.16 -36.42 6.43
N SER A 204 0.01 -35.80 6.56
CA SER A 204 1.14 -35.88 5.61
C SER A 204 2.45 -35.55 6.33
N ASP A 205 3.55 -36.09 5.84
CA ASP A 205 4.86 -35.72 6.35
C ASP A 205 5.27 -34.33 5.84
N LEU A 206 5.92 -33.56 6.70
CA LEU A 206 6.37 -32.19 6.45
C LEU A 206 7.89 -32.14 6.52
N LEU A 207 8.53 -31.76 5.41
CA LEU A 207 9.94 -31.45 5.37
C LEU A 207 10.19 -30.06 5.94
N HIS A 208 11.22 -29.95 6.77
CA HIS A 208 11.71 -28.67 7.26
C HIS A 208 13.00 -28.33 6.48
N VAL A 209 12.90 -27.37 5.57
CA VAL A 209 13.95 -27.02 4.60
C VAL A 209 14.62 -25.72 5.00
N MET A 210 15.94 -25.74 5.12
CA MET A 210 16.76 -24.54 5.31
C MET A 210 17.14 -23.97 3.95
N LEU A 211 16.67 -22.75 3.67
CA LEU A 211 16.90 -22.05 2.41
C LEU A 211 18.34 -21.57 2.27
N HIS A 212 18.88 -21.73 1.06
CA HIS A 212 20.15 -21.12 0.68
C HIS A 212 19.87 -19.74 0.07
N SER A 213 20.67 -18.72 0.41
CA SER A 213 20.40 -17.30 0.14
C SER A 213 20.43 -16.87 -1.34
N SER A 214 20.37 -17.81 -2.29
CA SER A 214 20.47 -17.55 -3.73
C SER A 214 19.13 -17.41 -4.45
N VAL A 215 17.99 -17.52 -3.77
CA VAL A 215 16.69 -17.25 -4.41
C VAL A 215 16.61 -15.75 -4.70
N ASN A 216 16.88 -15.38 -5.95
CA ASN A 216 16.80 -14.01 -6.45
C ASN A 216 15.38 -13.49 -6.27
N MET A 217 15.18 -12.64 -5.26
CA MET A 217 13.96 -11.88 -5.12
C MET A 217 14.23 -10.38 -5.33
N PRO A 218 13.35 -9.67 -6.07
CA PRO A 218 13.50 -8.25 -6.30
C PRO A 218 13.18 -7.47 -5.02
N ASP A 219 14.20 -6.84 -4.44
CA ASP A 219 14.02 -5.83 -3.40
C ASP A 219 13.40 -4.57 -4.00
N GLY A 220 12.20 -4.20 -3.54
CA GLY A 220 11.52 -2.95 -3.90
C GLY A 220 12.19 -1.67 -3.40
N ASN A 221 13.46 -1.72 -2.98
CA ASN A 221 14.21 -0.54 -2.57
C ASN A 221 15.71 -0.78 -2.81
N GLY A 222 16.20 -0.34 -3.97
CA GLY A 222 17.57 -0.54 -4.46
C GLY A 222 18.67 0.07 -3.57
N LYS A 223 18.92 -0.52 -2.40
CA LYS A 223 20.10 -0.30 -1.57
C LYS A 223 20.76 -1.63 -1.28
N ALA A 224 21.92 -1.85 -1.89
CA ALA A 224 22.83 -2.93 -1.52
C ALA A 224 23.19 -2.78 -0.04
N LYS A 225 22.84 -3.78 0.78
CA LYS A 225 23.37 -3.88 2.14
C LYS A 225 24.70 -4.61 2.11
N SER A 226 25.67 -4.01 2.79
CA SER A 226 26.96 -4.59 3.13
C SER A 226 26.79 -5.94 3.83
N ALA A 227 27.52 -6.93 3.33
CA ALA A 227 27.75 -8.20 3.99
C ALA A 227 28.40 -7.95 5.35
N GLU A 228 27.68 -8.25 6.42
CA GLU A 228 28.17 -8.77 7.70
C GLU A 228 27.06 -8.61 8.76
N THR A 229 26.72 -9.75 9.39
CA THR A 229 25.76 -9.98 10.49
C THR A 229 24.43 -10.61 10.05
N ASP A 230 24.29 -11.87 10.49
CA ASP A 230 23.17 -12.81 10.40
C ASP A 230 22.80 -13.32 9.01
N VAL A 231 23.53 -14.35 8.57
CA VAL A 231 23.00 -15.40 7.68
C VAL A 231 21.88 -16.08 8.45
N SER A 232 20.69 -15.47 8.48
CA SER A 232 19.52 -16.14 9.00
C SER A 232 19.18 -17.24 7.99
N CYS A 233 19.59 -18.45 8.32
CA CYS A 233 19.15 -19.68 7.67
C CYS A 233 17.63 -19.75 7.78
N HIS A 234 16.93 -19.35 6.73
CA HIS A 234 15.47 -19.28 6.73
C HIS A 234 14.90 -20.70 6.61
N LEU A 235 13.95 -21.03 7.48
CA LEU A 235 13.33 -22.35 7.51
C LEU A 235 11.92 -22.31 6.91
N VAL A 236 11.63 -23.24 6.00
CA VAL A 236 10.35 -23.40 5.31
C VAL A 236 9.82 -24.80 5.52
N TRP A 237 8.50 -24.91 5.65
CA TRP A 237 7.78 -26.18 5.71
C TRP A 237 7.31 -26.58 4.32
N VAL A 238 7.70 -27.76 3.86
CA VAL A 238 7.35 -28.30 2.54
C VAL A 238 6.65 -29.64 2.73
N PRO A 239 5.36 -29.78 2.37
CA PRO A 239 4.69 -31.07 2.46
C PRO A 239 5.33 -32.11 1.52
N PHE A 240 5.63 -33.29 2.06
CA PHE A 240 6.21 -34.41 1.34
C PHE A 240 5.11 -35.23 0.69
N VAL A 241 4.61 -34.70 -0.43
CA VAL A 241 3.59 -35.35 -1.26
C VAL A 241 4.07 -35.34 -2.71
N GLU A 242 3.67 -36.34 -3.48
CA GLU A 242 4.12 -36.55 -4.87
C GLU A 242 3.87 -35.34 -5.77
N GLU A 243 2.80 -34.57 -5.53
CA GLU A 243 2.51 -33.33 -6.26
C GLU A 243 3.56 -32.23 -6.01
N ILE A 244 4.09 -32.15 -4.80
CA ILE A 244 5.06 -31.12 -4.38
C ILE A 244 6.50 -31.62 -4.51
N VAL A 245 6.75 -32.90 -4.24
CA VAL A 245 8.07 -33.55 -4.30
C VAL A 245 8.02 -34.74 -5.27
N PRO A 246 7.88 -34.51 -6.58
CA PRO A 246 7.64 -35.59 -7.55
C PRO A 246 8.82 -36.53 -7.75
N ASN A 247 10.04 -36.14 -7.38
CA ASN A 247 11.23 -36.96 -7.59
C ASN A 247 12.23 -36.83 -6.45
N VAL A 248 12.70 -37.98 -5.96
CA VAL A 248 13.67 -38.11 -4.88
C VAL A 248 14.78 -39.05 -5.38
N ASP A 249 15.98 -38.51 -5.60
CA ASP A 249 17.15 -39.26 -6.03
C ASP A 249 18.06 -39.55 -4.83
N MET A 250 18.02 -40.80 -4.37
CA MET A 250 18.79 -41.28 -3.24
C MET A 250 20.30 -41.39 -3.55
N ASN A 251 20.67 -41.61 -4.81
CA ASN A 251 22.07 -41.73 -5.21
C ASN A 251 22.76 -40.36 -5.23
N ARG A 252 22.04 -39.34 -5.72
CA ARG A 252 22.54 -37.96 -5.79
C ARG A 252 22.31 -37.17 -4.50
N ARG A 253 21.48 -37.69 -3.58
CA ARG A 253 21.01 -36.99 -2.36
C ARG A 253 20.30 -35.68 -2.70
N GLU A 254 19.46 -35.71 -3.74
CA GLU A 254 18.75 -34.56 -4.28
C GLU A 254 17.24 -34.86 -4.41
N MET A 255 16.40 -33.88 -4.10
CA MET A 255 14.96 -33.95 -4.33
C MET A 255 14.48 -32.77 -5.16
N LEU A 256 13.65 -33.05 -6.15
CA LEU A 256 13.05 -32.04 -7.01
C LEU A 256 11.68 -31.67 -6.47
N ILE A 257 11.45 -30.37 -6.30
CA ILE A 257 10.18 -29.83 -5.82
C ILE A 257 9.46 -28.98 -6.87
N THR A 258 8.13 -29.01 -6.81
CA THR A 258 7.22 -28.18 -7.62
C THR A 258 6.27 -27.42 -6.66
N PRO A 259 6.80 -26.46 -5.88
CA PRO A 259 6.02 -25.80 -4.84
C PRO A 259 4.93 -24.89 -5.45
N PRO A 260 3.72 -24.85 -4.86
CA PRO A 260 2.74 -23.81 -5.19
C PRO A 260 3.30 -22.40 -4.99
N LYS A 261 2.82 -21.44 -5.78
CA LYS A 261 3.24 -20.04 -5.68
C LYS A 261 3.09 -19.53 -4.24
N GLY A 262 4.15 -18.91 -3.72
CA GLY A 262 4.20 -18.34 -2.37
C GLY A 262 4.54 -19.32 -1.24
N LEU A 263 4.61 -20.64 -1.47
CA LEU A 263 4.94 -21.62 -0.41
C LEU A 263 6.30 -21.32 0.24
N LEU A 264 7.31 -21.00 -0.57
CA LEU A 264 8.65 -20.64 -0.09
C LEU A 264 8.71 -19.27 0.60
N GLU A 265 7.66 -18.46 0.48
CA GLU A 265 7.56 -17.10 1.01
C GLU A 265 6.77 -17.01 2.33
N LEU A 266 6.04 -18.07 2.72
CA LEU A 266 5.10 -18.05 3.85
C LEU A 266 5.73 -17.66 5.21
N ASN A 267 7.04 -17.83 5.36
CA ASN A 267 7.79 -17.47 6.57
C ASN A 267 8.78 -16.32 6.39
N ILE A 268 8.83 -15.70 5.21
CA ILE A 268 9.74 -14.58 4.95
C ILE A 268 9.18 -13.33 5.63
N ARG A 269 9.81 -12.93 6.75
CA ARG A 269 9.46 -11.69 7.44
C ARG A 269 10.15 -10.52 6.75
N THR A 270 9.42 -9.82 5.87
CA THR A 270 9.90 -8.60 5.19
C THR A 270 10.11 -7.42 6.14
N ASP A 271 9.43 -7.39 7.29
CA ASP A 271 9.52 -6.29 8.25
C ASP A 271 10.47 -6.61 9.42
N GLN A 272 11.55 -5.84 9.56
CA GLN A 272 12.53 -5.94 10.66
C GLN A 272 12.05 -5.29 11.97
N ARG A 273 10.90 -4.60 11.98
CA ARG A 273 10.38 -3.91 13.17
C ARG A 273 9.88 -4.87 14.22
N SER A 274 10.03 -4.48 15.49
CA SER A 274 9.55 -5.24 16.63
C SER A 274 8.01 -5.34 16.66
N LYS A 275 7.49 -6.40 17.29
CA LYS A 275 6.03 -6.59 17.49
C LYS A 275 5.36 -5.39 18.20
N LYS A 276 6.11 -4.71 19.08
CA LYS A 276 5.66 -3.51 19.80
C LYS A 276 5.49 -2.33 18.84
N GLU A 277 6.47 -2.10 17.95
CA GLU A 277 6.43 -1.01 16.97
C GLU A 277 5.30 -1.19 15.97
N ARG A 278 5.07 -2.41 15.48
CA ARG A 278 3.94 -2.71 14.57
C ARG A 278 2.60 -2.36 15.19
N ARG A 279 2.35 -2.84 16.41
CA ARG A 279 1.11 -2.52 17.16
C ARG A 279 0.94 -1.02 17.38
N GLN A 280 2.03 -0.30 17.63
CA GLN A 280 1.99 1.16 17.76
C GLN A 280 1.65 1.86 16.43
N LEU A 281 2.23 1.42 15.32
CA LEU A 281 1.91 1.95 13.98
C LEU A 281 0.46 1.67 13.60
N GLU A 282 0.01 0.42 13.74
CA GLU A 282 -1.39 0.04 13.50
C GLU A 282 -2.37 0.87 14.33
N TRP A 283 -2.04 1.11 15.61
CA TRP A 283 -2.85 1.96 16.48
C TRP A 283 -2.85 3.43 16.03
N LYS A 284 -1.70 3.98 15.63
CA LYS A 284 -1.60 5.35 15.09
C LYS A 284 -2.42 5.49 13.81
N GLU A 285 -2.31 4.54 12.89
CA GLU A 285 -3.10 4.51 11.65
C GLU A 285 -4.59 4.40 11.95
N ARG A 286 -4.99 3.52 12.87
CA ARG A 286 -6.40 3.38 13.27
C ARG A 286 -6.95 4.66 13.86
N LYS A 287 -6.17 5.38 14.68
CA LYS A 287 -6.56 6.71 15.18
C LYS A 287 -6.65 7.76 14.08
N LYS A 288 -5.70 7.78 13.14
CA LYS A 288 -5.71 8.70 12.00
C LYS A 288 -6.94 8.48 11.13
N PHE A 289 -7.24 7.22 10.80
CA PHE A 289 -8.42 6.82 10.07
C PHE A 289 -9.71 7.22 10.82
N GLN A 290 -9.81 6.95 12.12
CA GLN A 290 -10.98 7.32 12.91
C GLN A 290 -11.21 8.84 12.92
N LYS A 291 -10.14 9.64 13.07
CA LYS A 291 -10.24 11.11 12.99
C LYS A 291 -10.76 11.58 11.63
N ARG A 292 -10.24 11.02 10.54
CA ARG A 292 -10.70 11.32 9.17
C ARG A 292 -12.16 10.95 8.96
N LEU A 293 -12.56 9.77 9.41
CA LEU A 293 -13.95 9.32 9.32
C LEU A 293 -14.91 10.26 10.08
N ILE A 294 -14.52 10.72 11.27
CA ILE A 294 -15.31 11.69 12.04
C ILE A 294 -15.40 13.04 11.30
N ALA A 295 -14.28 13.52 10.74
CA ALA A 295 -14.25 14.76 9.97
C ALA A 295 -15.13 14.66 8.71
N ALA A 296 -15.04 13.55 7.96
CA ALA A 296 -15.88 13.27 6.80
C ALA A 296 -17.37 13.26 7.18
N LYS A 297 -17.72 12.58 8.29
CA LYS A 297 -19.11 12.53 8.76
C LYS A 297 -19.65 13.89 9.15
N LYS A 298 -18.85 14.68 9.88
CA LYS A 298 -19.21 16.04 10.26
C LYS A 298 -19.49 16.91 9.02
N LYS A 299 -18.60 16.82 8.02
CA LYS A 299 -18.71 17.59 6.78
C LYS A 299 -19.94 17.22 5.95
N LEU A 300 -20.28 15.94 5.84
CA LEU A 300 -21.52 15.51 5.19
C LEU A 300 -22.77 15.95 5.96
N CYS A 301 -22.74 15.96 7.30
CA CYS A 301 -23.83 16.54 8.09
C CYS A 301 -23.99 18.04 7.82
N GLU A 302 -22.88 18.79 7.77
CA GLU A 302 -22.87 20.23 7.45
C GLU A 302 -23.40 20.53 6.04
N MET A 303 -23.25 19.60 5.08
CA MET A 303 -23.76 19.72 3.71
C MET A 303 -25.13 19.07 3.47
N GLU A 304 -25.75 18.48 4.51
CA GLU A 304 -27.00 17.72 4.40
C GLU A 304 -26.95 16.53 3.42
N GLN A 305 -25.81 15.82 3.39
CA GLN A 305 -25.53 14.70 2.47
C GLN A 305 -25.40 13.36 3.21
N GLN A 306 -26.35 13.04 4.10
CA GLN A 306 -26.25 11.85 4.96
C GLN A 306 -26.37 10.52 4.18
N HIS A 307 -26.92 10.52 2.96
CA HIS A 307 -27.05 9.31 2.15
C HIS A 307 -25.67 8.71 1.77
N VAL A 308 -24.64 9.55 1.65
CA VAL A 308 -23.25 9.11 1.43
C VAL A 308 -22.72 8.26 2.60
N PHE A 309 -23.30 8.36 3.81
CA PHE A 309 -22.91 7.51 4.95
C PHE A 309 -23.10 6.02 4.69
N HIS A 310 -24.01 5.67 3.79
CA HIS A 310 -24.21 4.28 3.43
C HIS A 310 -22.94 3.66 2.85
N GLY A 311 -22.10 4.44 2.16
CA GLY A 311 -20.84 3.94 1.60
C GLY A 311 -19.85 3.41 2.62
N PHE A 312 -19.78 4.04 3.80
CA PHE A 312 -18.89 3.60 4.89
C PHE A 312 -19.26 2.24 5.49
N ARG A 313 -20.43 1.68 5.17
CA ARG A 313 -20.89 0.39 5.72
C ARG A 313 -20.52 -0.82 4.84
N PHE A 314 -20.18 -0.62 3.57
CA PHE A 314 -20.03 -1.72 2.60
C PHE A 314 -18.61 -1.88 2.05
N GLY A 315 -17.74 -0.88 2.20
CA GLY A 315 -16.37 -0.95 1.70
C GLY A 315 -15.39 -1.64 2.66
N GLU A 316 -14.32 -2.18 2.10
CA GLU A 316 -13.12 -2.58 2.84
C GLU A 316 -12.45 -1.37 3.52
N LYS A 317 -11.47 -1.63 4.38
CA LYS A 317 -10.75 -0.56 5.12
C LYS A 317 -10.06 0.44 4.18
N SER A 318 -9.53 -0.02 3.04
CA SER A 318 -8.91 0.82 2.00
C SER A 318 -9.95 1.72 1.32
N GLN A 319 -11.06 1.13 0.87
CA GLN A 319 -12.18 1.81 0.21
C GLN A 319 -12.86 2.84 1.12
N THR A 320 -13.10 2.50 2.38
CA THR A 320 -13.66 3.45 3.36
C THR A 320 -12.69 4.58 3.70
N SER A 321 -11.38 4.32 3.65
CA SER A 321 -10.37 5.37 3.78
C SER A 321 -10.37 6.30 2.57
N LEU A 322 -10.48 5.75 1.36
CA LEU A 322 -10.59 6.53 0.13
C LEU A 322 -11.81 7.46 0.17
N LEU A 323 -13.00 6.93 0.49
CA LEU A 323 -14.22 7.73 0.61
C LEU A 323 -14.07 8.84 1.66
N ALA A 324 -13.48 8.52 2.82
CA ALA A 324 -13.24 9.52 3.86
C ALA A 324 -12.29 10.62 3.40
N ASP A 325 -11.21 10.27 2.69
CA ASP A 325 -10.23 11.23 2.18
C ASP A 325 -10.87 12.12 1.09
N GLN A 326 -11.70 11.57 0.19
CA GLN A 326 -12.46 12.34 -0.81
C GLN A 326 -13.43 13.34 -0.16
N ILE A 327 -14.24 12.90 0.81
CA ILE A 327 -15.19 13.80 1.48
C ILE A 327 -14.46 14.91 2.24
N VAL A 328 -13.35 14.58 2.90
CA VAL A 328 -12.54 15.57 3.63
C VAL A 328 -11.93 16.58 2.67
N SER A 329 -11.55 16.19 1.45
CA SER A 329 -10.96 17.12 0.46
C SER A 329 -11.98 18.05 -0.20
N VAL A 330 -13.25 17.66 -0.37
CA VAL A 330 -14.29 18.49 -1.01
C VAL A 330 -14.35 19.92 -0.45
N ASN A 331 -14.28 20.95 -1.28
CA ASN A 331 -14.47 22.33 -0.81
C ASN A 331 -15.96 22.60 -0.48
N SER A 332 -16.39 22.31 0.75
CA SER A 332 -17.79 22.39 1.18
C SER A 332 -18.37 23.80 1.14
N LYS A 333 -17.55 24.81 1.46
CA LYS A 333 -17.95 26.22 1.36
C LYS A 333 -18.23 26.61 -0.08
N LEU A 334 -17.35 26.18 -0.99
CA LEU A 334 -17.54 26.42 -2.42
C LEU A 334 -18.79 25.70 -2.93
N LEU A 335 -18.96 24.41 -2.61
CA LEU A 335 -20.14 23.64 -3.02
C LEU A 335 -21.44 24.31 -2.54
N GLN A 336 -21.52 24.70 -1.26
CA GLN A 336 -22.71 25.38 -0.71
C GLN A 336 -23.00 26.71 -1.42
N HIS A 337 -21.95 27.50 -1.70
CA HIS A 337 -22.10 28.74 -2.44
C HIS A 337 -22.66 28.51 -3.85
N VAL A 338 -22.12 27.52 -4.57
CA VAL A 338 -22.57 27.18 -5.92
C VAL A 338 -24.02 26.69 -5.90
N LEU A 339 -24.39 25.85 -4.94
CA LEU A 339 -25.76 25.34 -4.79
C LEU A 339 -26.79 26.42 -4.44
N GLN A 340 -26.39 27.48 -3.73
CA GLN A 340 -27.27 28.62 -3.42
C GLN A 340 -27.50 29.54 -4.62
N ASN A 341 -26.54 29.61 -5.54
CA ASN A 341 -26.53 30.54 -6.67
C ASN A 341 -26.67 29.84 -8.03
N ILE A 342 -27.35 28.69 -8.09
CA ILE A 342 -27.52 27.94 -9.33
C ILE A 342 -28.24 28.81 -10.37
N LYS A 343 -27.47 29.31 -11.33
CA LYS A 343 -27.99 29.83 -12.59
C LYS A 343 -27.87 28.69 -13.58
N ILE A 344 -28.99 28.10 -13.99
CA ILE A 344 -29.01 27.25 -15.19
C ILE A 344 -29.01 28.23 -16.37
N PRO A 345 -27.91 28.36 -17.12
CA PRO A 345 -27.84 29.39 -18.15
C PRO A 345 -28.84 29.05 -19.26
N SER A 346 -29.81 29.93 -19.54
CA SER A 346 -30.66 29.83 -20.73
C SER A 346 -29.88 30.11 -22.03
N LYS A 347 -28.74 30.80 -21.90
CA LYS A 347 -27.77 31.08 -22.95
C LYS A 347 -26.37 31.01 -22.32
N ARG A 348 -25.49 30.14 -22.82
CA ARG A 348 -24.09 30.06 -22.37
C ARG A 348 -23.46 31.43 -22.57
N SER A 349 -22.96 32.06 -21.50
CA SER A 349 -22.06 33.20 -21.63
C SER A 349 -20.84 32.70 -22.40
N ASN A 350 -20.78 32.99 -23.70
CA ASN A 350 -19.64 32.61 -24.49
C ASN A 350 -18.46 33.45 -24.00
N VAL A 351 -17.40 32.83 -23.49
CA VAL A 351 -16.17 33.52 -23.07
C VAL A 351 -15.68 34.45 -24.18
N THR A 352 -15.86 34.05 -25.45
CA THR A 352 -15.61 34.89 -26.62
C THR A 352 -16.49 36.14 -26.68
N GLU A 353 -17.78 36.05 -26.33
CA GLU A 353 -18.66 37.22 -26.24
C GLU A 353 -18.23 38.16 -25.10
N LEU A 354 -17.89 37.61 -23.93
CA LEU A 354 -17.39 38.40 -22.80
C LEU A 354 -16.09 39.13 -23.16
N ILE A 355 -15.14 38.43 -23.79
CA ILE A 355 -13.88 38.99 -24.26
C ILE A 355 -14.12 40.05 -25.33
N ASN A 356 -14.97 39.79 -26.33
CA ASN A 356 -15.30 40.77 -27.38
C ASN A 356 -16.05 42.00 -26.84
N ALA A 357 -16.95 41.80 -25.87
CA ALA A 357 -17.63 42.88 -25.17
C ALA A 357 -16.64 43.71 -24.33
N THR A 358 -15.63 43.05 -23.75
CA THR A 358 -14.56 43.74 -23.01
C THR A 358 -13.67 44.51 -23.99
N ARG A 359 -13.24 43.89 -25.09
CA ARG A 359 -12.44 44.49 -26.18
C ARG A 359 -13.07 45.76 -26.72
N SER A 360 -14.38 45.73 -27.01
CA SER A 360 -15.10 46.90 -27.53
C SER A 360 -15.21 48.06 -26.52
N LYS A 361 -15.23 47.76 -25.21
CA LYS A 361 -15.30 48.77 -24.14
C LYS A 361 -13.92 49.33 -23.75
N LEU A 362 -12.83 48.63 -24.05
CA LEU A 362 -11.50 48.88 -23.49
C LEU A 362 -10.52 49.60 -24.45
N MET A 363 -11.02 50.44 -25.35
CA MET A 363 -10.23 51.05 -26.45
C MET A 363 -8.97 51.83 -26.00
N ARG A 364 -8.86 52.27 -24.74
CA ARG A 364 -7.68 52.98 -24.21
C ARG A 364 -6.62 52.08 -23.55
N SER A 365 -6.95 50.83 -23.24
CA SER A 365 -6.07 49.91 -22.48
C SER A 365 -5.75 48.62 -23.25
N THR A 366 -5.84 48.69 -24.59
CA THR A 366 -5.48 47.60 -25.49
C THR A 366 -4.11 47.86 -26.12
N LEU A 367 -3.20 46.90 -26.00
CA LEU A 367 -1.88 46.90 -26.64
C LEU A 367 -1.85 45.85 -27.75
N LYS A 368 -1.49 46.24 -28.97
CA LYS A 368 -1.27 45.32 -30.08
C LYS A 368 0.22 45.10 -30.25
N ILE A 369 0.66 43.84 -30.29
CA ILE A 369 2.06 43.46 -30.51
C ILE A 369 2.15 42.39 -31.57
N SER A 370 3.25 42.39 -32.34
CA SER A 370 3.53 41.29 -33.27
C SER A 370 4.04 40.05 -32.53
N LYS A 371 3.77 38.85 -33.05
CA LYS A 371 4.34 37.58 -32.54
C LYS A 371 5.87 37.60 -32.37
N GLY A 372 6.58 38.42 -33.16
CA GLY A 372 8.04 38.59 -33.07
C GLY A 372 8.53 39.19 -31.75
N CYS A 373 7.68 40.00 -31.08
CA CYS A 373 7.98 40.62 -29.79
C CYS A 373 8.00 39.63 -28.62
N LEU A 374 7.50 38.40 -28.80
CA LEU A 374 7.44 37.35 -27.78
C LEU A 374 8.74 36.56 -27.66
N THR A 375 9.72 36.80 -28.54
CA THR A 375 10.99 36.07 -28.51
C THR A 375 11.88 36.52 -27.34
N PRO A 376 12.48 35.59 -26.55
CA PRO A 376 13.25 35.92 -25.34
C PRO A 376 14.45 36.85 -25.57
N CYS A 377 14.97 36.90 -26.80
CA CYS A 377 16.11 37.72 -27.23
C CYS A 377 15.71 38.71 -28.34
N ALA A 378 14.46 39.18 -28.38
CA ALA A 378 14.06 40.19 -29.33
C ALA A 378 14.93 41.45 -29.15
N SER A 379 15.66 41.85 -30.20
CA SER A 379 16.47 43.07 -30.20
C SER A 379 15.58 44.31 -30.11
N GLU A 380 16.14 45.45 -29.69
CA GLU A 380 15.46 46.75 -29.65
C GLU A 380 14.73 47.05 -30.98
N GLU A 381 15.32 46.65 -32.10
CA GLU A 381 14.73 46.75 -33.46
C GLU A 381 13.47 45.91 -33.69
N LYS A 382 13.31 44.75 -33.02
CA LYS A 382 12.14 43.85 -33.16
C LYS A 382 10.99 44.22 -32.22
N VAL A 383 11.31 44.78 -31.06
CA VAL A 383 10.31 45.13 -30.02
C VAL A 383 9.81 46.56 -30.19
N GLY A 384 10.62 47.43 -30.81
CA GLY A 384 10.24 48.79 -31.19
C GLY A 384 9.76 49.61 -29.99
N ALA A 385 8.61 50.29 -30.13
CA ALA A 385 8.02 51.14 -29.10
C ALA A 385 7.69 50.41 -27.78
N HIS A 386 7.70 49.08 -27.76
CA HIS A 386 7.35 48.26 -26.60
C HIS A 386 8.55 47.85 -25.74
N PHE A 387 9.78 48.24 -26.11
CA PHE A 387 11.00 47.86 -25.38
C PHE A 387 10.97 48.32 -23.92
N SER A 388 10.46 49.53 -23.66
CA SER A 388 10.29 50.04 -22.29
C SER A 388 9.36 49.19 -21.42
N LEU A 389 8.35 48.53 -22.00
CA LEU A 389 7.47 47.60 -21.29
C LEU A 389 8.22 46.30 -20.98
N GLN A 390 8.99 45.80 -21.95
CA GLN A 390 9.80 44.60 -21.78
C GLN A 390 10.82 44.76 -20.65
N GLU A 391 11.54 45.89 -20.58
CA GLU A 391 12.49 46.20 -19.51
C GLU A 391 11.80 46.23 -18.13
N LYS A 392 10.64 46.88 -18.03
CA LYS A 392 9.85 46.88 -16.79
C LYS A 392 9.44 45.46 -16.37
N GLY A 393 9.03 44.63 -17.32
CA GLY A 393 8.72 43.22 -17.04
C GLY A 393 9.92 42.44 -16.54
N HIS A 394 11.06 42.55 -17.21
CA HIS A 394 12.31 41.94 -16.76
C HIS A 394 12.71 42.43 -15.37
N HIS A 395 12.53 43.71 -15.09
CA HIS A 395 12.79 44.28 -13.79
C HIS A 395 11.93 43.64 -12.69
N LEU A 396 10.62 43.48 -12.93
CA LEU A 396 9.70 42.80 -12.01
C LEU A 396 10.11 41.35 -11.77
N VAL A 397 10.44 40.60 -12.83
CA VAL A 397 10.92 39.21 -12.73
C VAL A 397 12.21 39.13 -11.90
N SER A 398 13.21 39.97 -12.21
CA SER A 398 14.51 39.96 -11.53
C SER A 398 14.41 40.26 -10.03
N LYS A 399 13.44 41.10 -9.64
CA LYS A 399 13.14 41.44 -8.25
C LYS A 399 12.24 40.42 -7.53
N GLY A 400 11.82 39.34 -8.21
CA GLY A 400 10.94 38.32 -7.63
C GLY A 400 9.52 38.83 -7.37
N LYS A 401 9.06 39.83 -8.13
CA LYS A 401 7.74 40.45 -7.97
C LYS A 401 6.60 39.72 -8.68
N ILE A 402 6.92 38.65 -9.40
CA ILE A 402 5.95 37.87 -10.17
C ILE A 402 6.01 36.41 -9.73
N ALA A 403 4.85 35.78 -9.56
CA ALA A 403 4.71 34.34 -9.43
C ALA A 403 4.02 33.74 -10.66
N MET A 404 4.38 32.51 -11.00
CA MET A 404 3.82 31.76 -12.13
C MET A 404 2.87 30.67 -11.62
N VAL A 405 1.69 30.58 -12.22
CA VAL A 405 0.75 29.47 -12.02
C VAL A 405 0.49 28.80 -13.36
N LEU A 406 0.95 27.57 -13.50
CA LEU A 406 0.79 26.77 -14.71
C LEU A 406 -0.36 25.78 -14.51
N VAL A 407 -1.40 25.93 -15.34
CA VAL A 407 -2.54 25.03 -15.39
C VAL A 407 -2.31 24.01 -16.48
N ILE A 408 -2.17 22.75 -16.08
CA ILE A 408 -1.89 21.63 -16.97
C ILE A 408 -3.23 20.96 -17.28
N ASN A 409 -3.70 21.16 -18.50
CA ASN A 409 -4.97 20.62 -18.96
C ASN A 409 -4.80 19.17 -19.42
N ASP A 410 -5.79 18.34 -19.13
CA ASP A 410 -5.88 16.99 -19.69
C ASP A 410 -6.22 17.09 -21.19
N SER A 411 -5.27 16.77 -22.07
CA SER A 411 -5.49 16.77 -23.52
C SER A 411 -6.34 15.59 -24.00
N GLU A 412 -6.87 14.74 -23.11
CA GLU A 412 -7.79 13.65 -23.49
C GLU A 412 -9.20 14.15 -23.84
N LYS A 413 -9.32 14.86 -24.96
CA LYS A 413 -10.61 14.95 -25.66
C LYS A 413 -10.88 13.64 -26.41
N GLN A 414 -11.84 12.88 -25.89
CA GLN A 414 -12.65 11.82 -26.51
C GLN A 414 -12.21 11.30 -27.89
N GLY A 415 -11.73 10.05 -27.91
CA GLY A 415 -11.84 9.19 -29.09
C GLY A 415 -13.08 8.31 -28.97
N SER A 416 -14.16 8.73 -29.64
CA SER A 416 -15.21 7.84 -30.15
C SER A 416 -14.55 6.62 -30.82
N GLY A 417 -15.15 5.43 -30.63
CA GLY A 417 -14.56 4.13 -30.96
C GLY A 417 -13.91 4.05 -32.35
N CYS A 418 -12.74 3.39 -32.40
CA CYS A 418 -12.11 2.90 -33.62
C CYS A 418 -11.27 1.65 -33.31
N ASP A 419 -11.25 0.76 -34.29
CA ASP A 419 -10.76 -0.61 -34.33
C ASP A 419 -9.38 -0.89 -33.70
N PRO A 420 -9.19 -2.11 -33.14
CA PRO A 420 -7.90 -2.56 -32.58
C PRO A 420 -6.83 -2.93 -33.62
N ASP A 421 -7.11 -2.82 -34.94
CA ASP A 421 -6.24 -3.43 -35.98
C ASP A 421 -5.45 -2.43 -36.85
N SER A 422 -5.24 -1.17 -36.43
CA SER A 422 -4.30 -0.28 -37.13
C SER A 422 -2.87 -0.42 -36.57
N VAL A 423 -2.08 -1.28 -37.21
CA VAL A 423 -0.63 -1.40 -37.03
C VAL A 423 0.06 -0.38 -37.94
N GLY A 424 0.70 0.65 -37.38
CA GLY A 424 1.61 1.52 -38.13
C GLY A 424 1.81 2.92 -37.55
N PHE A 425 3.03 3.18 -37.07
CA PHE A 425 3.57 4.43 -36.52
C PHE A 425 3.00 4.89 -35.17
N GLY A 426 3.82 4.70 -34.13
CA GLY A 426 3.52 5.12 -32.76
C GLY A 426 3.27 6.62 -32.67
N ASN A 427 2.01 7.00 -32.53
CA ASN A 427 1.62 8.30 -32.02
C ASN A 427 2.14 8.42 -30.59
N ILE A 428 3.23 9.17 -30.40
CA ILE A 428 3.61 9.74 -29.10
C ILE A 428 2.46 10.68 -28.72
N LYS A 429 1.40 10.15 -28.12
CA LYS A 429 0.39 10.97 -27.43
C LYS A 429 1.13 11.71 -26.32
N HIS A 430 1.23 13.02 -26.48
CA HIS A 430 2.07 13.92 -25.69
C HIS A 430 1.66 13.90 -24.22
N LYS A 431 2.42 13.19 -23.38
CA LYS A 431 2.28 13.32 -21.92
C LYS A 431 2.66 14.76 -21.52
N PRO A 432 1.87 15.46 -20.70
CA PRO A 432 2.18 16.81 -20.23
C PRO A 432 3.57 16.93 -19.60
N SER A 433 4.05 15.88 -18.93
CA SER A 433 5.43 15.79 -18.40
C SER A 433 6.52 15.92 -19.47
N ALA A 434 6.33 15.37 -20.66
CA ALA A 434 7.29 15.49 -21.76
C ALA A 434 7.29 16.92 -22.32
N VAL A 435 6.10 17.53 -22.43
CA VAL A 435 5.96 18.93 -22.86
C VAL A 435 6.66 19.86 -21.87
N LEU A 436 6.40 19.71 -20.57
CA LEU A 436 7.07 20.51 -19.53
C LEU A 436 8.58 20.30 -19.50
N GLN A 437 9.07 19.08 -19.73
CA GLN A 437 10.50 18.82 -19.80
C GLN A 437 11.15 19.61 -20.93
N THR A 438 10.60 19.53 -22.14
CA THR A 438 11.08 20.34 -23.28
C THR A 438 10.98 21.83 -22.97
N LEU A 439 9.85 22.27 -22.42
CA LEU A 439 9.62 23.68 -22.09
C LEU A 439 10.63 24.23 -21.09
N PHE A 440 10.92 23.53 -19.99
CA PHE A 440 11.86 24.04 -18.98
C PHE A 440 13.33 23.82 -19.33
N CYS A 441 13.66 22.78 -20.11
CA CYS A 441 15.04 22.54 -20.55
C CYS A 441 15.48 23.49 -21.66
N ASP A 442 14.59 23.79 -22.62
CA ASP A 442 14.95 24.57 -23.81
C ASP A 442 14.78 26.09 -23.59
N ASP A 443 14.08 26.49 -22.52
CA ASP A 443 13.78 27.89 -22.26
C ASP A 443 14.84 28.56 -21.37
N GLN A 444 15.70 29.35 -22.03
CA GLN A 444 16.75 30.14 -21.39
C GLN A 444 16.24 31.13 -20.33
N ARG A 445 14.92 31.41 -20.26
CA ARG A 445 14.32 32.33 -19.27
C ARG A 445 14.46 31.83 -17.82
N PHE A 446 14.57 30.51 -17.62
CA PHE A 446 14.62 29.89 -16.29
C PHE A 446 16.02 29.46 -15.86
N VAL A 447 17.05 29.77 -16.65
CA VAL A 447 18.45 29.50 -16.29
C VAL A 447 18.83 30.30 -15.03
N LYS A 448 19.28 29.58 -13.99
CA LYS A 448 19.85 30.17 -12.77
C LYS A 448 20.96 31.14 -13.15
N THR A 449 20.73 32.42 -12.89
CA THR A 449 21.74 33.50 -12.95
C THR A 449 21.93 34.01 -11.54
N GLU A 450 23.18 34.20 -11.10
CA GLU A 450 23.52 34.49 -9.69
C GLU A 450 22.77 35.71 -9.11
N ASP A 451 22.40 36.67 -9.96
CA ASP A 451 21.73 37.92 -9.58
C ASP A 451 20.19 37.91 -9.70
N ARG A 452 19.55 36.79 -10.09
CA ARG A 452 18.08 36.76 -10.29
C ARG A 452 17.36 36.09 -9.11
N ALA A 453 16.32 36.76 -8.61
CA ALA A 453 15.41 36.15 -7.65
C ALA A 453 14.67 34.95 -8.28
N SER A 454 14.59 33.84 -7.54
CA SER A 454 13.80 32.66 -7.97
C SER A 454 12.32 33.02 -8.05
N VAL A 455 11.74 32.87 -9.25
CA VAL A 455 10.31 33.02 -9.52
C VAL A 455 9.55 31.89 -8.82
N PRO A 456 8.56 32.18 -7.95
CA PRO A 456 7.71 31.15 -7.37
C PRO A 456 6.84 30.50 -8.44
N LEU A 457 6.70 29.17 -8.40
CA LEU A 457 5.97 28.37 -9.39
C LEU A 457 4.90 27.50 -8.72
N VAL A 458 3.67 27.58 -9.21
CA VAL A 458 2.56 26.70 -8.80
C VAL A 458 2.11 25.91 -10.02
N LEU A 459 2.08 24.59 -9.90
CA LEU A 459 1.61 23.66 -10.93
C LEU A 459 0.25 23.12 -10.49
N VAL A 460 -0.77 23.32 -11.32
CA VAL A 460 -2.12 22.80 -11.10
C VAL A 460 -2.39 21.73 -12.15
N CYS A 461 -2.59 20.49 -11.72
CA CYS A 461 -2.73 19.34 -12.63
C CYS A 461 -3.69 18.27 -12.07
N PRO A 462 -4.10 17.30 -12.90
CA PRO A 462 -4.84 16.14 -12.43
C PRO A 462 -4.05 15.34 -11.38
N ALA A 463 -4.76 14.70 -10.44
CA ALA A 463 -4.16 13.94 -9.33
C ALA A 463 -3.14 12.88 -9.77
N TYR A 464 -3.42 12.22 -10.90
CA TYR A 464 -2.58 11.14 -11.43
C TYR A 464 -1.23 11.66 -11.98
N GLU A 465 -1.13 12.95 -12.31
CA GLU A 465 0.10 13.54 -12.84
C GLU A 465 1.05 14.04 -11.76
N ILE A 466 0.53 14.41 -10.58
CA ILE A 466 1.31 15.04 -9.50
C ILE A 466 2.58 14.26 -9.19
N GLN A 467 2.48 12.95 -8.93
CA GLN A 467 3.64 12.12 -8.60
C GLN A 467 4.65 12.00 -9.76
N THR A 468 4.17 12.06 -11.00
CA THR A 468 5.03 12.02 -12.19
C THR A 468 5.79 13.35 -12.33
N LEU A 469 5.11 14.47 -12.10
CA LEU A 469 5.71 15.81 -12.14
C LEU A 469 6.68 16.04 -10.98
N GLU A 470 6.36 15.62 -9.76
CA GLU A 470 7.27 15.70 -8.62
C GLU A 470 8.58 14.95 -8.91
N LYS A 471 8.50 13.74 -9.49
CA LYS A 471 9.68 12.97 -9.91
C LYS A 471 10.44 13.68 -11.05
N LEU A 472 9.73 14.24 -12.02
CA LEU A 472 10.34 14.98 -13.13
C LEU A 472 11.16 16.17 -12.60
N PHE A 473 10.59 16.98 -11.71
CA PHE A 473 11.28 18.11 -11.09
C PHE A 473 12.46 17.64 -10.25
N LEU A 474 12.28 16.62 -9.41
CA LEU A 474 13.36 16.08 -8.59
C LEU A 474 14.56 15.57 -9.43
N ASN A 475 14.27 14.87 -10.53
CA ASN A 475 15.30 14.32 -11.41
C ASN A 475 16.07 15.38 -12.21
N ASN A 476 15.51 16.58 -12.36
CA ASN A 476 16.10 17.69 -13.10
C ASN A 476 16.53 18.85 -12.18
N ASP A 477 16.80 18.59 -10.90
CA ASP A 477 17.16 19.61 -9.89
C ASP A 477 16.22 20.83 -9.90
N TYR A 478 14.92 20.54 -9.97
CA TYR A 478 13.83 21.50 -10.05
C TYR A 478 13.94 22.50 -11.20
N PHE A 479 14.63 22.16 -12.30
CA PHE A 479 14.81 23.04 -13.47
C PHE A 479 15.27 24.46 -13.10
N ALA A 480 16.22 24.54 -12.16
CA ALA A 480 16.73 25.81 -11.63
C ALA A 480 15.74 26.66 -10.79
N PHE A 481 14.51 26.21 -10.56
CA PHE A 481 13.64 26.81 -9.54
C PHE A 481 14.13 26.48 -8.12
N ASP A 482 13.82 27.35 -7.16
CA ASP A 482 13.95 27.03 -5.73
C ASP A 482 12.87 26.03 -5.33
N SER A 483 13.26 24.81 -4.93
CA SER A 483 12.34 23.73 -4.56
C SER A 483 11.39 24.10 -3.43
N LYS A 484 11.73 25.08 -2.58
CA LYS A 484 10.83 25.60 -1.53
C LYS A 484 9.74 26.53 -2.05
N LYS A 485 9.88 26.99 -3.29
CA LYS A 485 8.96 27.91 -3.98
C LYS A 485 8.26 27.25 -5.17
N VAL A 486 8.28 25.91 -5.23
CA VAL A 486 7.52 25.11 -6.20
C VAL A 486 6.42 24.35 -5.47
N TRP A 487 5.17 24.53 -5.91
CA TRP A 487 4.01 23.83 -5.36
C TRP A 487 3.31 23.01 -6.44
N PHE A 488 2.94 21.77 -6.12
CA PHE A 488 2.12 20.90 -6.95
C PHE A 488 0.75 20.77 -6.30
N LEU A 489 -0.31 21.18 -7.00
CA LEU A 489 -1.67 21.19 -6.49
C LEU A 489 -2.57 20.35 -7.41
N GLU A 490 -3.44 19.54 -6.80
CA GLU A 490 -4.51 18.88 -7.53
C GLU A 490 -5.54 19.93 -7.99
N GLU A 491 -6.00 19.81 -9.23
CA GLU A 491 -7.11 20.61 -9.74
C GLU A 491 -8.33 20.57 -8.79
N GLU A 492 -9.00 21.71 -8.60
CA GLU A 492 -10.19 21.79 -7.75
C GLU A 492 -11.35 20.99 -8.39
N LYS A 493 -11.93 20.08 -7.62
CA LYS A 493 -13.06 19.23 -8.04
C LYS A 493 -14.25 19.43 -7.12
N LEU A 494 -15.43 19.52 -7.72
CA LEU A 494 -16.68 19.55 -6.97
C LEU A 494 -17.47 18.25 -7.18
N PRO A 495 -18.23 17.80 -6.16
CA PRO A 495 -19.16 16.70 -6.32
C PRO A 495 -20.22 17.01 -7.37
N VAL A 496 -20.51 16.01 -8.21
CA VAL A 496 -21.66 16.03 -9.12
C VAL A 496 -22.91 15.79 -8.29
N VAL A 497 -23.95 16.57 -8.53
CA VAL A 497 -25.21 16.48 -7.77
C VAL A 497 -26.39 16.12 -8.66
N SER A 498 -27.44 15.55 -8.07
CA SER A 498 -28.70 15.25 -8.76
C SER A 498 -29.39 16.52 -9.30
N ASN A 499 -30.14 16.39 -10.39
CA ASN A 499 -31.06 17.43 -10.84
C ASN A 499 -32.38 17.38 -10.03
N SER A 500 -32.41 17.95 -8.82
CA SER A 500 -33.64 17.88 -8.01
C SER A 500 -34.79 18.70 -8.66
N PRO A 501 -36.03 18.16 -8.67
CA PRO A 501 -37.24 18.92 -8.97
C PRO A 501 -37.58 19.91 -7.85
N GLU A 502 -38.36 20.93 -8.21
CA GLU A 502 -38.65 22.19 -7.48
C GLU A 502 -39.24 22.03 -6.07
N GLU A 503 -39.70 20.84 -5.67
CA GLU A 503 -40.43 20.61 -4.42
C GLU A 503 -39.54 20.25 -3.21
N GLN A 504 -38.30 19.77 -3.40
CA GLN A 504 -37.45 19.32 -2.30
C GLN A 504 -36.16 20.12 -2.07
N LYS A 505 -35.76 21.04 -2.98
CA LYS A 505 -34.55 21.90 -2.89
C LYS A 505 -33.27 21.23 -2.34
N SER A 506 -33.14 19.91 -2.41
CA SER A 506 -32.01 19.17 -1.87
C SER A 506 -31.27 18.46 -2.99
N TYR A 507 -30.14 19.05 -3.36
CA TYR A 507 -29.20 18.48 -4.33
C TYR A 507 -28.43 17.36 -3.64
N LYS A 508 -28.53 16.12 -4.15
CA LYS A 508 -27.83 14.98 -3.58
C LYS A 508 -26.53 14.72 -4.33
N ILE A 509 -25.41 14.58 -3.61
CA ILE A 509 -24.13 14.12 -4.20
C ILE A 509 -24.33 12.74 -4.82
N LEU A 510 -23.96 12.59 -6.09
CA LEU A 510 -24.00 11.30 -6.77
C LEU A 510 -22.79 10.45 -6.40
N MET A 511 -22.99 9.14 -6.26
CA MET A 511 -21.94 8.17 -5.95
C MET A 511 -21.52 7.48 -7.24
N LYS A 512 -20.21 7.44 -7.56
CA LYS A 512 -19.69 6.66 -8.69
C LYS A 512 -19.67 5.16 -8.38
N SER A 513 -19.40 4.82 -7.13
CA SER A 513 -19.51 3.47 -6.56
C SER A 513 -19.87 3.59 -5.07
N PRO A 514 -20.18 2.49 -4.34
CA PRO A 514 -20.55 2.59 -2.93
C PRO A 514 -19.51 3.31 -2.06
N TRP A 515 -18.24 3.36 -2.49
CA TRP A 515 -17.13 3.96 -1.76
C TRP A 515 -16.41 5.08 -2.53
N ASP A 516 -17.03 5.62 -3.59
CA ASP A 516 -16.43 6.65 -4.44
C ASP A 516 -17.49 7.69 -4.82
N ILE A 517 -17.28 8.95 -4.46
CA ILE A 517 -18.19 10.04 -4.86
C ILE A 517 -17.90 10.46 -6.30
N LEU A 518 -18.95 10.77 -7.06
CA LEU A 518 -18.77 11.30 -8.41
C LEU A 518 -18.34 12.76 -8.32
N GLN A 519 -17.17 13.09 -8.86
CA GLN A 519 -16.59 14.44 -8.85
C GLN A 519 -16.12 14.82 -10.25
N THR A 520 -16.22 16.10 -10.57
CA THR A 520 -15.70 16.66 -11.83
C THR A 520 -14.85 17.90 -11.56
N PRO A 521 -13.83 18.18 -12.40
CA PRO A 521 -13.05 19.40 -12.31
C PRO A 521 -13.93 20.63 -12.50
N VAL A 522 -13.67 21.65 -11.69
CA VAL A 522 -14.37 22.94 -11.74
C VAL A 522 -14.01 23.75 -12.99
N GLY A 523 -12.90 23.43 -13.66
CA GLY A 523 -12.37 24.22 -14.77
C GLY A 523 -11.42 25.31 -14.32
N SER A 524 -11.03 26.20 -15.23
CA SER A 524 -9.94 27.17 -15.03
C SER A 524 -10.18 28.18 -13.91
N GLY A 525 -11.44 28.51 -13.61
CA GLY A 525 -11.79 29.37 -12.47
C GLY A 525 -11.46 28.74 -11.10
N GLY A 526 -11.38 27.41 -11.04
CA GLY A 526 -11.03 26.68 -9.82
C GLY A 526 -9.64 27.01 -9.26
N VAL A 527 -8.72 27.49 -10.11
CA VAL A 527 -7.35 27.87 -9.71
C VAL A 527 -7.37 28.94 -8.62
N ILE A 528 -8.28 29.92 -8.69
CA ILE A 528 -8.32 31.01 -7.71
C ILE A 528 -8.80 30.50 -6.35
N SER A 529 -9.79 29.59 -6.34
CA SER A 529 -10.21 28.87 -5.12
C SER A 529 -9.05 28.08 -4.52
N LEU A 530 -8.30 27.38 -5.36
CA LEU A 530 -7.18 26.52 -4.97
C LEU A 530 -6.04 27.30 -4.31
N LEU A 531 -5.66 28.45 -4.89
CA LEU A 531 -4.63 29.33 -4.32
C LEU A 531 -5.03 29.87 -2.94
N SER A 532 -6.33 30.13 -2.73
CA SER A 532 -6.86 30.57 -1.44
C SER A 532 -6.89 29.44 -0.41
N SER A 533 -7.33 28.24 -0.79
CA SER A 533 -7.53 27.12 0.15
C SER A 533 -6.23 26.54 0.68
N HIS A 534 -5.13 26.67 -0.07
CA HIS A 534 -3.81 26.15 0.28
C HIS A 534 -2.87 27.21 0.91
N ASN A 535 -3.40 28.38 1.30
CA ASN A 535 -2.61 29.52 1.81
C ASN A 535 -1.48 29.98 0.89
N ILE A 536 -1.57 29.69 -0.41
CA ILE A 536 -0.52 30.04 -1.38
C ILE A 536 -0.44 31.56 -1.53
N LEU A 537 -1.58 32.26 -1.54
CA LEU A 537 -1.61 33.71 -1.63
C LEU A 537 -0.87 34.41 -0.47
N GLU A 538 -0.98 33.88 0.75
CA GLU A 538 -0.26 34.42 1.90
C GLU A 538 1.25 34.15 1.77
N ASN A 539 1.65 32.94 1.37
CA ASN A 539 3.05 32.60 1.12
C ASN A 539 3.66 33.49 0.02
N LEU A 540 2.94 33.72 -1.09
CA LEU A 540 3.40 34.59 -2.17
C LEU A 540 3.52 36.05 -1.70
N ASN A 541 2.59 36.51 -0.87
CA ASN A 541 2.65 37.84 -0.27
C ASN A 541 3.88 37.99 0.66
N GLU A 542 4.20 37.00 1.47
CA GLU A 542 5.40 36.97 2.32
C GLU A 542 6.70 36.99 1.49
N LEU A 543 6.68 36.36 0.31
CA LEU A 543 7.77 36.40 -0.66
C LEU A 543 7.89 37.75 -1.40
N GLY A 544 6.96 38.69 -1.15
CA GLY A 544 6.99 40.03 -1.75
C GLY A 544 6.53 40.09 -3.21
N VAL A 545 5.79 39.07 -3.65
CA VAL A 545 5.15 39.01 -4.98
C VAL A 545 4.09 40.11 -5.08
N GLU A 546 4.02 40.77 -6.23
CA GLU A 546 3.04 41.82 -6.54
C GLU A 546 2.03 41.37 -7.61
N TYR A 547 2.42 40.45 -8.49
CA TYR A 547 1.58 39.93 -9.57
C TYR A 547 1.64 38.40 -9.66
N ILE A 548 0.50 37.79 -10.00
CA ILE A 548 0.39 36.36 -10.30
C ILE A 548 0.00 36.21 -11.76
N GLU A 549 0.83 35.57 -12.56
CA GLU A 549 0.52 35.23 -13.95
C GLU A 549 0.07 33.76 -14.02
N ILE A 550 -1.17 33.55 -14.45
CA ILE A 550 -1.84 32.26 -14.56
C ILE A 550 -1.98 31.93 -16.04
N CYS A 551 -1.35 30.85 -16.48
CA CYS A 551 -1.39 30.44 -17.87
C CYS A 551 -1.50 28.92 -18.04
N THR A 552 -2.01 28.50 -19.19
CA THR A 552 -2.09 27.10 -19.59
C THR A 552 -0.84 26.68 -20.36
N THR A 553 -0.41 25.44 -20.21
CA THR A 553 0.65 24.86 -21.05
C THR A 553 0.10 24.57 -22.46
N SER A 554 0.61 25.24 -23.49
CA SER A 554 0.30 24.90 -24.89
C SER A 554 1.35 23.93 -25.47
N GLU A 555 0.97 23.15 -26.48
CA GLU A 555 1.81 22.12 -27.12
C GLU A 555 3.16 22.63 -27.67
N ARG A 556 3.34 23.95 -27.84
CA ARG A 556 4.50 24.52 -28.53
C ARG A 556 5.34 25.46 -27.68
N HIS A 557 4.73 26.31 -26.83
CA HIS A 557 5.47 27.28 -25.99
C HIS A 557 4.67 27.66 -24.72
N ILE A 558 5.38 28.06 -23.64
CA ILE A 558 4.79 28.88 -22.58
C ILE A 558 4.77 30.31 -23.10
N ASP A 559 3.57 30.88 -23.20
CA ASP A 559 3.31 32.27 -23.60
C ASP A 559 3.80 33.31 -22.59
N TRP A 560 4.65 32.90 -21.64
CA TRP A 560 5.27 33.76 -20.64
C TRP A 560 6.18 34.75 -21.33
N ASN A 561 5.87 36.04 -21.28
CA ASN A 561 6.72 37.06 -21.86
C ASN A 561 6.78 38.25 -20.91
N PRO A 562 7.92 38.94 -20.82
CA PRO A 562 8.07 40.09 -19.92
C PRO A 562 7.26 41.32 -20.39
N VAL A 563 6.76 41.35 -21.64
CA VAL A 563 5.99 42.50 -22.13
C VAL A 563 4.66 42.62 -21.40
N LEU A 564 3.93 41.51 -21.21
CA LEU A 564 2.65 41.48 -20.49
C LEU A 564 2.73 42.07 -19.06
N PRO A 565 3.59 41.60 -18.15
CA PRO A 565 3.68 42.17 -16.80
C PRO A 565 4.15 43.62 -16.81
N GLY A 566 5.04 44.00 -17.73
CA GLY A 566 5.46 45.40 -17.88
C GLY A 566 4.33 46.32 -18.35
N PHE A 567 3.46 45.83 -19.23
CA PHE A 567 2.26 46.53 -19.68
C PHE A 567 1.25 46.72 -18.54
N VAL A 568 0.94 45.64 -17.83
CA VAL A 568 0.00 45.66 -16.67
C VAL A 568 0.47 46.62 -15.59
N ASN A 569 1.76 46.57 -15.26
CA ASN A 569 2.36 47.49 -14.30
C ASN A 569 2.29 48.94 -14.78
N SER A 570 2.55 49.20 -16.07
CA SER A 570 2.47 50.56 -16.63
C SER A 570 1.04 51.12 -16.65
N CYS A 571 0.04 50.27 -16.84
CA CYS A 571 -1.38 50.65 -16.77
C CYS A 571 -1.90 50.79 -15.32
N GLY A 572 -1.18 50.29 -14.32
CA GLY A 572 -1.70 50.16 -12.96
C GLY A 572 -2.97 49.31 -12.90
N ALA A 573 -3.03 48.28 -13.75
CA ALA A 573 -4.16 47.39 -13.93
C ALA A 573 -4.15 46.27 -12.88
N ASP A 574 -5.35 45.83 -12.51
CA ASP A 574 -5.58 44.67 -11.64
C ASP A 574 -5.59 43.37 -12.42
N ILE A 575 -6.01 43.41 -13.69
CA ILE A 575 -6.06 42.25 -14.59
C ILE A 575 -5.41 42.62 -15.92
N GLY A 576 -4.49 41.79 -16.38
CA GLY A 576 -4.02 41.76 -17.76
C GLY A 576 -4.45 40.48 -18.45
N ILE A 577 -4.87 40.60 -19.71
CA ILE A 577 -5.29 39.45 -20.53
C ILE A 577 -4.45 39.44 -21.80
N GLN A 578 -3.84 38.31 -22.11
CA GLN A 578 -3.20 38.09 -23.39
C GLN A 578 -4.13 37.29 -24.32
N ILE A 579 -4.32 37.81 -25.52
CA ILE A 579 -5.19 37.26 -26.56
C ILE A 579 -4.36 37.06 -27.84
N SER A 580 -4.60 35.98 -28.57
CA SER A 580 -4.01 35.74 -29.89
C SER A 580 -5.10 35.45 -30.91
N GLU A 581 -5.02 36.05 -32.10
CA GLU A 581 -6.03 35.91 -33.16
C GLU A 581 -6.14 34.47 -33.71
N GLU A 582 -5.09 33.65 -33.57
CA GLU A 582 -5.07 32.24 -34.00
C GLU A 582 -5.94 31.33 -33.10
N ARG A 583 -6.34 31.76 -31.91
CA ARG A 583 -6.98 30.90 -30.90
C ARG A 583 -8.48 31.17 -30.76
N GLN A 584 -9.31 30.26 -31.27
CA GLN A 584 -10.77 30.35 -31.14
C GLN A 584 -11.30 29.83 -29.78
N ASN A 585 -10.48 29.11 -28.99
CA ASN A 585 -10.91 28.50 -27.74
C ASN A 585 -10.18 29.08 -26.52
N PHE A 586 -10.72 30.18 -25.99
CA PHE A 586 -10.16 30.92 -24.85
C PHE A 586 -10.18 30.13 -23.53
N GLU A 587 -11.05 29.13 -23.37
CA GLU A 587 -11.08 28.33 -22.14
C GLU A 587 -9.93 27.32 -22.03
N GLU A 588 -9.43 26.85 -23.18
CA GLU A 588 -8.34 25.86 -23.22
C GLU A 588 -6.96 26.50 -23.25
N ASN A 589 -6.86 27.74 -23.72
CA ASN A 589 -5.61 28.46 -23.87
C ASN A 589 -5.75 29.90 -23.38
N PHE A 590 -5.32 30.16 -22.15
CA PHE A 590 -5.33 31.49 -21.57
C PHE A 590 -3.97 31.86 -20.98
N ASN A 591 -3.65 33.15 -21.02
CA ASN A 591 -2.60 33.75 -20.22
C ASN A 591 -3.15 35.05 -19.62
N MET A 592 -3.27 35.08 -18.30
CA MET A 592 -3.83 36.20 -17.55
C MET A 592 -2.93 36.53 -16.36
N ILE A 593 -2.75 37.82 -16.09
CA ILE A 593 -1.99 38.30 -14.94
C ILE A 593 -2.89 39.09 -14.01
N PHE A 594 -2.72 38.87 -12.71
CA PHE A 594 -3.54 39.45 -11.66
C PHE A 594 -2.67 40.19 -10.64
N SER A 595 -3.09 41.37 -10.20
CA SER A 595 -2.49 42.04 -9.06
C SER A 595 -2.77 41.25 -7.77
N MET A 596 -1.81 41.21 -6.85
CA MET A 596 -2.00 40.55 -5.55
C MET A 596 -3.15 41.18 -4.75
N ASP A 597 -3.34 42.49 -4.87
CA ASP A 597 -4.45 43.20 -4.21
C ASP A 597 -5.81 42.76 -4.75
N PHE A 598 -5.93 42.60 -6.07
CA PHE A 598 -7.14 42.04 -6.68
C PHE A 598 -7.37 40.59 -6.25
N MET A 599 -6.35 39.74 -6.27
CA MET A 599 -6.45 38.34 -5.83
C MET A 599 -6.92 38.24 -4.37
N LYS A 600 -6.39 39.08 -3.47
CA LYS A 600 -6.84 39.15 -2.07
C LYS A 600 -8.27 39.68 -1.96
N LYS A 601 -8.65 40.67 -2.76
CA LYS A 601 -10.03 41.21 -2.78
C LYS A 601 -11.03 40.14 -3.19
N VAL A 602 -10.75 39.43 -4.28
CA VAL A 602 -11.66 38.42 -4.85
C VAL A 602 -11.78 37.21 -3.94
N THR A 603 -10.70 36.78 -3.29
CA THR A 603 -10.76 35.65 -2.34
C THR A 603 -11.43 36.01 -1.00
N LYS A 604 -11.34 37.28 -0.55
CA LYS A 604 -12.05 37.76 0.66
C LYS A 604 -13.54 37.99 0.45
N GLN A 605 -13.94 38.45 -0.74
CA GLN A 605 -15.34 38.64 -1.10
C GLN A 605 -15.99 37.31 -1.46
N ASN A 606 -16.21 36.44 -0.46
CA ASN A 606 -16.89 35.13 -0.52
C ASN A 606 -17.42 34.74 -1.93
N ASN A 607 -16.51 34.20 -2.76
CA ASN A 607 -16.77 33.53 -4.02
C ASN A 607 -17.74 34.24 -4.99
N ASN A 608 -17.58 35.54 -5.29
CA ASN A 608 -18.31 36.19 -6.40
C ASN A 608 -17.93 35.66 -7.81
N PHE A 609 -17.40 34.44 -7.91
CA PHE A 609 -17.20 33.79 -9.20
C PHE A 609 -18.51 33.23 -9.68
N GLU A 610 -18.79 33.47 -10.95
CA GLU A 610 -19.93 32.86 -11.60
C GLU A 610 -19.61 31.39 -11.88
N PHE A 611 -20.51 30.52 -11.41
CA PHE A 611 -20.47 29.09 -11.69
C PHE A 611 -21.65 28.75 -12.59
N ASP A 612 -21.34 28.08 -13.69
CA ASP A 612 -22.33 27.51 -14.58
C ASP A 612 -22.67 26.10 -14.10
N ALA A 613 -23.95 25.84 -13.87
CA ALA A 613 -24.46 24.50 -13.64
C ALA A 613 -24.78 23.86 -15.01
N ILE A 614 -23.99 22.86 -15.39
CA ILE A 614 -24.10 22.14 -16.65
C ILE A 614 -24.90 20.86 -16.42
N LEU A 615 -26.04 20.77 -17.09
CA LEU A 615 -26.89 19.58 -17.03
C LEU A 615 -26.26 18.46 -17.87
N LYS A 616 -25.99 17.31 -17.25
CA LYS A 616 -25.42 16.12 -17.91
C LYS A 616 -26.09 14.82 -17.47
N SER A 617 -25.96 13.81 -18.33
CA SER A 617 -26.32 12.42 -18.04
C SER A 617 -25.11 11.71 -17.43
N ASN A 618 -25.14 11.44 -16.13
CA ASN A 618 -24.09 10.72 -15.43
C ASN A 618 -24.63 9.41 -14.83
N SER A 619 -23.99 8.30 -15.21
CA SER A 619 -24.21 7.02 -14.55
C SER A 619 -23.69 7.08 -13.11
N HIS A 620 -24.45 6.54 -12.18
CA HIS A 620 -24.12 6.58 -10.76
C HIS A 620 -24.75 5.38 -10.04
N VAL A 621 -24.37 5.17 -8.79
CA VAL A 621 -24.99 4.17 -7.92
C VAL A 621 -25.86 4.85 -6.88
N GLU A 622 -27.03 4.27 -6.61
CA GLU A 622 -27.89 4.68 -5.51
C GLU A 622 -28.27 3.47 -4.67
N LYS A 623 -28.53 3.73 -3.38
CA LYS A 623 -28.98 2.70 -2.47
C LYS A 623 -30.50 2.67 -2.41
N VAL A 624 -31.11 1.61 -2.95
CA VAL A 624 -32.56 1.37 -2.95
C VAL A 624 -32.83 0.06 -2.21
N ASP A 625 -33.78 0.03 -1.28
CA ASP A 625 -34.18 -1.17 -0.53
C ASP A 625 -33.03 -1.99 0.11
N LYS A 626 -31.98 -1.28 0.54
CA LYS A 626 -30.74 -1.81 1.15
C LYS A 626 -29.71 -2.36 0.18
N GLU A 627 -29.99 -2.41 -1.11
CA GLU A 627 -29.07 -2.83 -2.16
C GLU A 627 -28.53 -1.61 -2.94
N TRP A 628 -27.33 -1.75 -3.51
CA TRP A 628 -26.76 -0.74 -4.39
C TRP A 628 -27.12 -1.07 -5.82
N ILE A 629 -27.73 -0.13 -6.53
CA ILE A 629 -28.21 -0.31 -7.90
C ILE A 629 -27.50 0.71 -8.80
N ASP A 630 -27.07 0.25 -9.97
CA ASP A 630 -26.53 1.10 -11.02
C ASP A 630 -27.67 1.83 -11.75
N ILE A 631 -27.60 3.16 -11.80
CA ILE A 631 -28.54 4.01 -12.50
C ILE A 631 -27.87 4.53 -13.77
N ILE A 632 -28.41 4.13 -14.91
CA ILE A 632 -28.00 4.61 -16.24
C ILE A 632 -29.12 5.54 -16.76
N PRO A 633 -28.89 6.86 -16.79
CA PRO A 633 -29.93 7.82 -17.12
C PRO A 633 -30.19 7.90 -18.63
N SER A 634 -31.46 7.94 -19.04
CA SER A 634 -31.88 8.15 -20.44
C SER A 634 -31.96 9.63 -20.85
N SER A 635 -31.99 10.53 -19.86
CA SER A 635 -31.98 11.99 -20.02
C SER A 635 -31.08 12.61 -18.96
N PRO A 636 -30.63 13.87 -19.12
CA PRO A 636 -29.75 14.49 -18.16
C PRO A 636 -30.35 14.50 -16.74
N ASN A 637 -29.62 13.90 -15.78
CA ASN A 637 -30.06 13.61 -14.41
C ASN A 637 -29.19 14.30 -13.34
N SER A 638 -28.20 15.08 -13.76
CA SER A 638 -27.16 15.60 -12.87
C SER A 638 -26.67 16.97 -13.29
N LEU A 639 -26.13 17.71 -12.32
CA LEU A 639 -25.50 19.00 -12.50
C LEU A 639 -24.00 18.88 -12.22
N GLU A 640 -23.20 19.27 -13.20
CA GLU A 640 -21.76 19.51 -13.05
C GLU A 640 -21.51 21.01 -12.94
N PHE A 641 -20.61 21.42 -12.04
CA PHE A 641 -20.33 22.83 -11.83
C PHE A 641 -19.03 23.21 -12.51
N ARG A 642 -19.08 24.23 -13.38
CA ARG A 642 -17.89 24.79 -14.02
C ARG A 642 -17.76 26.28 -13.78
N SER A 643 -16.53 26.76 -13.69
CA SER A 643 -16.21 28.17 -13.65
C SER A 643 -15.04 28.46 -14.58
N SER A 644 -15.18 29.54 -15.33
CA SER A 644 -14.13 30.05 -16.22
C SER A 644 -13.29 31.07 -15.46
N ILE A 645 -11.97 31.08 -15.68
CA ILE A 645 -11.07 32.10 -15.10
C ILE A 645 -11.51 33.52 -15.48
N TYR A 646 -12.12 33.70 -16.65
CA TYR A 646 -12.64 34.98 -17.13
C TYR A 646 -13.85 35.50 -16.34
N SER A 647 -14.50 34.67 -15.51
CA SER A 647 -15.59 35.11 -14.64
C SER A 647 -15.17 36.19 -13.64
N CYS A 648 -13.87 36.31 -13.34
CA CYS A 648 -13.31 37.39 -12.52
C CYS A 648 -13.58 38.79 -13.09
N LEU A 649 -13.80 38.92 -14.41
CA LEU A 649 -14.08 40.18 -15.07
C LEU A 649 -15.41 40.80 -14.62
N ASN A 650 -16.36 39.98 -14.16
CA ASN A 650 -17.64 40.46 -13.66
C ASN A 650 -17.51 41.24 -12.34
N VAL A 651 -16.39 41.08 -11.63
CA VAL A 651 -16.12 41.69 -10.30
C VAL A 651 -15.05 42.79 -10.39
N CYS A 652 -14.35 42.91 -11.52
CA CYS A 652 -13.33 43.91 -11.76
C CYS A 652 -13.91 45.19 -12.35
N ASP A 653 -13.37 46.35 -11.96
CA ASP A 653 -13.62 47.59 -12.70
C ASP A 653 -12.92 47.47 -14.07
N LEU A 654 -13.66 47.68 -15.15
CA LEU A 654 -13.11 47.61 -16.51
C LEU A 654 -11.96 48.62 -16.71
N ASN A 655 -11.92 49.74 -15.99
CA ASN A 655 -10.81 50.68 -16.07
C ASN A 655 -9.49 50.12 -15.51
N LYS A 656 -9.57 49.04 -14.72
CA LYS A 656 -8.43 48.32 -14.14
C LYS A 656 -8.09 47.04 -14.91
N VAL A 657 -8.69 46.85 -16.09
CA VAL A 657 -8.36 45.75 -17.00
C VAL A 657 -7.51 46.31 -18.14
N CYS A 658 -6.54 45.52 -18.60
CA CYS A 658 -5.79 45.79 -19.83
C CYS A 658 -5.70 44.52 -20.69
N VAL A 659 -5.65 44.69 -22.00
CA VAL A 659 -5.66 43.58 -22.96
C VAL A 659 -4.45 43.72 -23.89
N MET A 660 -3.68 42.64 -24.02
CA MET A 660 -2.58 42.53 -24.96
C MET A 660 -2.95 41.58 -26.09
N GLU A 661 -3.06 42.10 -27.30
CA GLU A 661 -3.39 41.36 -28.52
C GLU A 661 -2.11 41.01 -29.26
N ILE A 662 -1.93 39.73 -29.57
CA ILE A 662 -0.85 39.21 -30.40
C ILE A 662 -1.38 39.04 -31.81
N GLU A 663 -0.84 39.85 -32.72
CA GLU A 663 -1.05 39.81 -34.18
C GLU A 663 -0.05 38.89 -34.88
#